data_AF-A0AAX7SVX4-F1
#
_entry.id   AF-A0AAX7SVX4-F1
#
_cell.length_a   1.000
_cell.length_b   1.000
_cell.length_c   1.000
_cell.angle_alpha   90.00
_cell.angle_beta   90.00
_cell.angle_gamma   90.00
#
_symmetry.space_group_name_H-M   'P 1'
#
loop_
_entity.id
_entity.type
_entity.pdbx_description
1 polymer ?
#
loop_
_entity_poly.entity_id
_entity_poly.type
_entity_poly.pdbx_seq_one_letter_code
_entity_poly.pdbx_strand_id
1 'polypeptide(L)'
;STFEYGFLLQISEEAALTVALNDYLTSRSYLAGFSPTQVDQKAFKLLHRPPDPQHVHALRWYRHIAALSVGRHSDRIKGKRVQPPWSPPAGTDVPQLRLYNSLTRAKELFVPQKGNKVTWYCCGPTVYDASHMGHARSYISFDILRRILRDYFKYDVIYCMNITDIDDKVIQASALSKNRDKLKVFLISVGFCVLFCQFQPFQAQLASTTDPDKKQMLERLDSAVTASLQPLQAAMESKVLLENSKDLLADWLDKQFGSHVTENSIFSLLPKYWEEDYHKDMKALNVLPPDVLTRVSEYVPEIVEFVRKIVSNGYGYESNGSVYFDTLKFDSSPQHSYAKLVPEAVGDQKALQEGEGDLSISAERLSEKKSPNDFALWKASKPGEPSWGSPWGKGRPGWHIECSAMAGSILGESMDIHGGGFDLRFPHHDNELAQSEAFFENDYWVQYFLHTGHLTISGCKMSKSLKNFITIKDALAKNTARQLRLAFLMHSWKDTLDYSSNTMESAVQYEKFMNEFFLNVKDILRAPTDITGQFEKWETAEVELNNSFCDRKSAVHEALCDNVDTRTAMEEMRTLVSQSNGYIASKKSVKLRPNRMLMESIAAYLTNMLKIFGAVEGSDPIGFPMGGQSQSVDLESAVMPYLTVLSDFRERVRKIAREQKVTELLQLCDVVRDDMLPELGVRLEDHEGLPTVVKLVDKETLLKEREEKKRMEEEKKMKKLEAAKKKQEQEMAKLAKMKIPASEMFRSETDKYSKFDETGFPTHDVEGKELSKGQAKKLRKLYETQEKLHNEYLQMNQNGN
;
A
#
# COMPACT_ATOMS: atom_id res chain seq x y z
N SER A 1 -4.81 78.52 43.43
CA SER A 1 -3.88 79.14 44.39
C SER A 1 -2.47 79.01 43.85
N THR A 2 -1.90 80.12 43.37
CA THR A 2 -0.48 80.24 43.02
C THR A 2 0.36 80.31 44.31
N PHE A 3 1.50 79.63 44.35
CA PHE A 3 2.39 79.60 45.52
C PHE A 3 3.47 80.70 45.45
N GLU A 4 3.36 81.72 46.28
CA GLU A 4 4.34 82.82 46.36
C GLU A 4 5.46 82.54 47.38
N TYR A 5 6.51 81.82 46.96
CA TYR A 5 7.81 81.76 47.67
C TYR A 5 8.86 82.71 47.05
N GLY A 6 8.43 83.73 46.30
CA GLY A 6 9.34 84.67 45.62
C GLY A 6 10.33 85.35 46.57
N PHE A 7 9.91 85.61 47.82
CA PHE A 7 10.75 86.18 48.87
C PHE A 7 11.96 85.30 49.26
N LEU A 8 11.85 83.97 49.21
CA LEU A 8 12.98 83.08 49.51
C LEU A 8 14.11 83.24 48.50
N LEU A 9 13.80 83.56 47.24
CA LEU A 9 14.81 83.83 46.20
C LEU A 9 15.47 85.22 46.32
N GLN A 10 15.06 86.04 47.29
CA GLN A 10 15.68 87.33 47.60
C GLN A 10 16.68 87.23 48.77
N ILE A 11 16.74 86.10 49.48
CA ILE A 11 17.66 85.86 50.60
C ILE A 11 18.97 85.30 50.03
N SER A 12 20.02 86.11 50.00
CA SER A 12 21.33 85.74 49.46
C SER A 12 22.23 84.96 50.43
N GLU A 13 21.90 84.92 51.72
CA GLU A 13 22.69 84.25 52.75
C GLU A 13 22.16 82.83 53.03
N GLU A 14 23.01 81.82 52.86
CA GLU A 14 22.63 80.39 52.93
C GLU A 14 22.00 79.99 54.28
N ALA A 15 22.50 80.56 55.39
CA ALA A 15 21.99 80.29 56.74
C ALA A 15 20.58 80.88 56.94
N ALA A 16 20.38 82.14 56.60
CA ALA A 16 19.07 82.80 56.68
C ALA A 16 18.04 82.15 55.74
N LEU A 17 18.46 81.77 54.53
CA LEU A 17 17.63 81.02 53.58
C LEU A 17 17.21 79.66 54.15
N THR A 18 18.12 78.96 54.83
CA THR A 18 17.84 77.66 55.45
C THR A 18 16.75 77.76 56.52
N VAL A 19 16.82 78.76 57.41
CA VAL A 19 15.80 78.99 58.45
C VAL A 19 14.46 79.36 57.81
N ALA A 20 14.44 80.37 56.93
CA ALA A 20 13.21 80.82 56.29
C ALA A 20 12.52 79.73 55.45
N LEU A 21 13.30 78.86 54.79
CA LEU A 21 12.79 77.71 54.05
C LEU A 21 12.23 76.62 54.98
N ASN A 22 12.90 76.35 56.11
CA ASN A 22 12.40 75.39 57.10
C ASN A 22 11.01 75.80 57.60
N ASP A 23 10.84 77.07 57.92
CA ASP A 23 9.61 77.57 58.53
C ASP A 23 8.48 77.69 57.47
N TYR A 24 8.80 78.12 56.23
CA TYR A 24 7.89 78.05 55.07
C TYR A 24 7.37 76.61 54.82
N LEU A 25 8.19 75.60 55.08
CA LEU A 25 7.88 74.17 54.90
C LEU A 25 7.38 73.45 56.16
N THR A 26 7.22 74.17 57.29
CA THR A 26 6.66 73.59 58.52
C THR A 26 5.15 73.39 58.41
N SER A 27 4.45 74.33 57.75
CA SER A 27 2.97 74.34 57.63
C SER A 27 2.44 74.02 56.23
N ARG A 28 3.31 73.78 55.22
CA ARG A 28 2.90 73.50 53.84
C ARG A 28 3.69 72.36 53.19
N SER A 29 3.03 71.66 52.26
CA SER A 29 3.67 70.64 51.42
C SER A 29 4.45 71.28 50.26
N TYR A 30 5.66 70.76 50.02
CA TYR A 30 6.49 71.05 48.85
C TYR A 30 6.23 70.12 47.66
N LEU A 31 5.25 69.21 47.76
CA LEU A 31 4.89 68.25 46.71
C LEU A 31 3.54 68.59 46.07
N ALA A 32 3.48 69.75 45.40
CA ALA A 32 2.39 70.08 44.51
C ALA A 32 2.55 69.28 43.19
N GLY A 33 1.72 68.25 42.99
CA GLY A 33 1.69 67.49 41.73
C GLY A 33 2.91 66.58 41.49
N PHE A 34 3.56 66.08 42.55
CA PHE A 34 4.68 65.13 42.48
C PHE A 34 5.90 65.58 41.65
N SER A 35 6.16 66.89 41.52
CA SER A 35 7.36 67.40 40.86
C SER A 35 7.83 68.74 41.47
N PRO A 36 9.16 69.01 41.53
CA PRO A 36 9.68 70.29 41.98
C PRO A 36 9.27 71.42 41.05
N THR A 37 8.83 72.56 41.60
CA THR A 37 8.58 73.75 40.79
C THR A 37 9.89 74.37 40.31
N GLN A 38 9.82 75.31 39.35
CA GLN A 38 11.00 76.10 38.96
C GLN A 38 11.55 76.95 40.13
N VAL A 39 10.74 77.24 41.15
CA VAL A 39 11.18 77.95 42.35
C VAL A 39 11.97 77.01 43.26
N ASP A 40 11.50 75.77 43.46
CA ASP A 40 12.25 74.75 44.21
C ASP A 40 13.63 74.51 43.59
N GLN A 41 13.69 74.36 42.27
CA GLN A 41 14.95 74.16 41.54
C GLN A 41 15.90 75.38 41.58
N LYS A 42 15.40 76.59 41.85
CA LYS A 42 16.22 77.78 42.07
C LYS A 42 16.72 77.85 43.52
N ALA A 43 15.83 77.67 44.50
CA ALA A 43 16.20 77.60 45.91
C ALA A 43 17.23 76.49 46.18
N PHE A 44 17.09 75.34 45.51
CA PHE A 44 18.01 74.20 45.65
C PHE A 44 19.41 74.48 45.09
N LYS A 45 19.56 75.47 44.20
CA LYS A 45 20.88 75.93 43.72
C LYS A 45 21.51 77.01 44.60
N LEU A 46 20.73 77.67 45.45
CA LEU A 46 21.22 78.66 46.41
C LEU A 46 21.75 78.00 47.68
N LEU A 47 21.16 76.86 48.08
CA LEU A 47 21.69 75.97 49.11
C LEU A 47 22.75 75.06 48.46
N HIS A 48 24.03 75.30 48.74
CA HIS A 48 25.14 74.60 48.10
C HIS A 48 25.46 73.25 48.77
N ARG A 49 24.87 73.01 49.94
CA ARG A 49 25.03 71.83 50.79
C ARG A 49 23.71 71.52 51.50
N PRO A 50 23.50 70.26 51.96
CA PRO A 50 22.33 69.93 52.76
C PRO A 50 22.25 70.79 54.03
N PRO A 51 21.05 71.33 54.36
CA PRO A 51 20.78 71.99 55.64
C PRO A 51 21.17 71.16 56.87
N ASP A 52 21.47 71.86 57.97
CA ASP A 52 21.73 71.23 59.26
C ASP A 52 20.52 70.37 59.73
N PRO A 53 20.74 69.18 60.34
CA PRO A 53 19.68 68.34 60.89
C PRO A 53 18.67 69.01 61.82
N GLN A 54 19.01 70.11 62.50
CA GLN A 54 18.04 70.88 63.31
C GLN A 54 16.91 71.50 62.45
N HIS A 55 17.18 71.79 61.17
CA HIS A 55 16.21 72.34 60.21
C HIS A 55 15.53 71.21 59.43
N VAL A 56 14.79 70.36 60.16
CA VAL A 56 14.25 69.08 59.68
C VAL A 56 13.44 69.21 58.38
N HIS A 57 12.65 70.28 58.22
CA HIS A 57 11.80 70.48 57.05
C HIS A 57 12.63 70.87 55.81
N ALA A 58 13.58 71.80 55.97
CA ALA A 58 14.51 72.19 54.91
C ALA A 58 15.42 71.03 54.48
N LEU A 59 15.95 70.25 55.44
CA LEU A 59 16.79 69.08 55.13
C LEU A 59 16.01 67.96 54.42
N ARG A 60 14.77 67.69 54.86
CA ARG A 60 13.89 66.69 54.22
C ARG A 60 13.57 67.08 52.78
N TRP A 61 13.24 68.36 52.55
CA TRP A 61 13.06 68.93 51.21
C TRP A 61 14.34 68.81 50.38
N TYR A 62 15.48 69.26 50.90
CA TYR A 62 16.75 69.27 50.17
C TYR A 62 17.15 67.87 49.70
N ARG A 63 17.04 66.86 50.58
CA ARG A 63 17.31 65.46 50.22
C ARG A 63 16.37 64.95 49.14
N HIS A 64 15.11 65.39 49.12
CA HIS A 64 14.15 65.02 48.10
C HIS A 64 14.43 65.69 46.75
N ILE A 65 14.70 67.00 46.73
CA ILE A 65 15.05 67.72 45.49
C ILE A 65 16.40 67.22 44.93
N ALA A 66 17.37 66.91 45.80
CA ALA A 66 18.64 66.30 45.42
C ALA A 66 18.44 64.93 44.73
N ALA A 67 17.65 64.03 45.34
CA ALA A 67 17.35 62.72 44.75
C ALA A 67 16.69 62.81 43.36
N LEU A 68 15.86 63.83 43.15
CA LEU A 68 15.23 64.11 41.85
C LEU A 68 16.19 64.81 40.86
N SER A 69 17.20 65.52 41.34
CA SER A 69 18.16 66.29 40.52
C SER A 69 19.38 65.48 40.07
N VAL A 70 19.71 64.38 40.76
CA VAL A 70 20.85 63.49 40.42
C VAL A 70 20.65 62.75 39.08
N GLY A 71 19.43 62.70 38.54
CA GLY A 71 19.11 62.16 37.20
C GLY A 71 19.61 62.98 36.01
N ARG A 72 20.85 63.49 36.06
CA ARG A 72 21.52 64.23 34.96
C ARG A 72 22.93 63.75 34.59
N HIS A 73 23.36 62.58 35.08
CA HIS A 73 24.26 61.76 34.26
C HIS A 73 23.46 61.05 33.15
N SER A 74 24.15 60.60 32.11
CA SER A 74 23.57 60.24 30.81
C SER A 74 22.90 58.86 30.77
N ASP A 75 22.02 58.58 31.72
CA ASP A 75 21.19 57.39 31.68
C ASP A 75 20.21 57.49 30.51
N ARG A 76 20.20 56.42 29.69
CA ARG A 76 19.16 56.23 28.67
C ARG A 76 17.80 56.25 29.38
N ILE A 77 16.93 57.19 28.98
CA ILE A 77 15.50 57.10 29.30
C ILE A 77 15.04 55.71 28.84
N LYS A 78 14.70 54.84 29.81
CA LYS A 78 13.90 53.64 29.52
C LYS A 78 12.53 54.16 29.10
N GLY A 79 12.37 54.39 27.79
CA GLY A 79 11.09 54.79 27.21
C GLY A 79 10.01 53.74 27.51
N LYS A 80 8.77 54.02 27.10
CA LYS A 80 7.72 52.98 27.03
C LYS A 80 8.35 51.72 26.43
N ARG A 81 8.24 50.57 27.12
CA ARG A 81 8.79 49.31 26.60
C ARG A 81 8.14 49.03 25.25
N VAL A 82 8.86 49.31 24.18
CA VAL A 82 8.45 48.94 22.83
C VAL A 82 8.61 47.43 22.74
N GLN A 83 7.65 46.75 22.13
CA GLN A 83 7.82 45.34 21.78
C GLN A 83 9.08 45.20 20.92
N PRO A 84 10.00 44.25 21.20
CA PRO A 84 11.13 44.02 20.32
C PRO A 84 10.61 43.64 18.92
N PRO A 85 11.30 44.03 17.83
CA PRO A 85 10.87 43.68 16.48
C PRO A 85 10.79 42.16 16.36
N TRP A 86 9.58 41.65 16.12
CA TRP A 86 9.39 40.24 15.80
C TRP A 86 9.82 40.00 14.35
N SER A 87 10.84 39.18 14.17
CA SER A 87 11.12 38.54 12.89
C SER A 87 10.33 37.23 12.81
N PRO A 88 9.78 36.87 11.63
CA PRO A 88 9.35 35.49 11.42
C PRO A 88 10.56 34.54 11.62
N PRO A 89 10.31 33.26 11.95
CA PRO A 89 11.33 32.22 11.83
C PRO A 89 11.93 32.23 10.41
N ALA A 90 13.20 31.85 10.29
CA ALA A 90 13.80 31.62 8.98
C ALA A 90 12.97 30.55 8.24
N GLY A 91 12.66 30.80 6.97
CA GLY A 91 11.91 29.85 6.15
C GLY A 91 12.69 28.55 5.98
N THR A 92 12.13 27.45 6.46
CA THR A 92 12.55 26.10 6.09
C THR A 92 12.00 25.79 4.71
N ASP A 93 12.81 25.24 3.81
CA ASP A 93 12.31 24.67 2.55
C ASP A 93 11.28 23.58 2.85
N VAL A 94 10.03 23.80 2.48
CA VAL A 94 8.94 22.85 2.74
C VAL A 94 8.93 21.79 1.61
N PRO A 95 8.92 20.49 1.93
CA PRO A 95 8.81 19.44 0.92
C PRO A 95 7.58 19.64 0.03
N GLN A 96 7.80 19.78 -1.28
CA GLN A 96 6.72 19.98 -2.26
C GLN A 96 6.37 18.66 -2.96
N LEU A 97 5.08 18.42 -3.21
CA LEU A 97 4.65 17.23 -3.93
C LEU A 97 5.21 17.22 -5.35
N ARG A 98 6.00 16.19 -5.65
CA ARG A 98 6.47 15.83 -6.98
C ARG A 98 5.79 14.54 -7.43
N LEU A 99 5.52 14.42 -8.72
CA LEU A 99 4.98 13.20 -9.33
C LEU A 99 5.86 12.77 -10.50
N TYR A 100 6.06 11.46 -10.64
CA TYR A 100 6.71 10.86 -11.80
C TYR A 100 5.78 10.99 -13.01
N ASN A 101 6.08 11.97 -13.87
CA ASN A 101 5.35 12.15 -15.11
C ASN A 101 5.91 11.17 -16.15
N SER A 102 5.08 10.26 -16.66
CA SER A 102 5.53 9.33 -17.70
C SER A 102 5.94 10.03 -19.01
N LEU A 103 5.44 11.25 -19.26
CA LEU A 103 5.77 12.05 -20.43
C LEU A 103 7.23 12.56 -20.40
N THR A 104 7.66 13.15 -19.28
CA THR A 104 9.06 13.62 -19.10
C THR A 104 10.01 12.54 -18.58
N ARG A 105 9.45 11.43 -18.08
CA ARG A 105 10.15 10.31 -17.43
C ARG A 105 10.91 10.73 -16.16
N ALA A 106 10.52 11.85 -15.54
CA ALA A 106 11.16 12.45 -14.36
C ALA A 106 10.13 12.81 -13.26
N LYS A 107 10.62 13.14 -12.05
CA LYS A 107 9.79 13.58 -10.91
C LYS A 107 9.56 15.09 -10.94
N GLU A 108 8.55 15.52 -11.69
CA GLU A 108 8.14 16.92 -11.82
C GLU A 108 7.47 17.45 -10.56
N LEU A 109 7.58 18.76 -10.30
CA LEU A 109 6.74 19.43 -9.31
C LEU A 109 5.27 19.35 -9.75
N PHE A 110 4.36 18.96 -8.87
CA PHE A 110 2.92 18.91 -9.17
C PHE A 110 2.28 20.29 -8.95
N VAL A 111 1.74 20.86 -10.02
CA VAL A 111 1.07 22.17 -10.04
C VAL A 111 -0.24 22.03 -10.83
N PRO A 112 -1.41 22.02 -10.16
CA PRO A 112 -2.70 21.96 -10.85
C PRO A 112 -2.98 23.26 -11.63
N GLN A 113 -3.55 23.15 -12.83
CA GLN A 113 -3.83 24.30 -13.69
C GLN A 113 -4.85 25.28 -13.08
N LYS A 114 -5.71 24.80 -12.18
CA LYS A 114 -6.84 25.56 -11.60
C LYS A 114 -6.71 25.68 -10.08
N GLY A 115 -5.50 25.99 -9.63
CA GLY A 115 -5.19 26.33 -8.23
C GLY A 115 -5.17 25.09 -7.34
N ASN A 116 -6.19 24.94 -6.49
CA ASN A 116 -6.34 23.74 -5.65
C ASN A 116 -7.17 22.64 -6.31
N LYS A 117 -7.78 22.91 -7.48
CA LYS A 117 -8.60 21.94 -8.20
C LYS A 117 -7.75 21.10 -9.14
N VAL A 118 -7.98 19.77 -9.11
CA VAL A 118 -7.31 18.77 -9.95
C VAL A 118 -8.35 18.06 -10.80
N THR A 119 -8.22 18.10 -12.13
CA THR A 119 -8.98 17.25 -13.05
C THR A 119 -8.22 15.97 -13.36
N TRP A 120 -8.85 14.82 -13.15
CA TRP A 120 -8.24 13.51 -13.34
C TRP A 120 -9.15 12.62 -14.19
N TYR A 121 -8.68 12.15 -15.35
CA TYR A 121 -9.29 11.03 -16.08
C TYR A 121 -8.47 9.74 -15.91
N CYS A 122 -9.12 8.59 -15.75
CA CYS A 122 -8.46 7.29 -15.73
C CYS A 122 -9.16 6.30 -16.66
N CYS A 123 -8.40 5.61 -17.50
CA CYS A 123 -8.91 4.53 -18.34
C CYS A 123 -9.38 3.34 -17.47
N GLY A 124 -10.62 2.92 -17.69
CA GLY A 124 -11.32 1.89 -16.93
C GLY A 124 -11.40 0.52 -17.63
N PRO A 125 -12.26 -0.39 -17.17
CA PRO A 125 -12.30 -1.77 -17.63
C PRO A 125 -13.10 -1.98 -18.93
N THR A 126 -12.62 -2.89 -19.77
CA THR A 126 -13.43 -3.55 -20.81
C THR A 126 -14.31 -4.63 -20.16
N VAL A 127 -15.62 -4.44 -20.13
CA VAL A 127 -16.56 -5.27 -19.33
C VAL A 127 -17.06 -6.52 -20.07
N TYR A 128 -16.14 -7.36 -20.55
CA TYR A 128 -16.46 -8.60 -21.28
C TYR A 128 -16.35 -9.89 -20.44
N ASP A 129 -15.63 -9.84 -19.32
CA ASP A 129 -15.28 -10.98 -18.45
C ASP A 129 -14.78 -10.49 -17.08
N ALA A 130 -14.75 -11.37 -16.06
CA ALA A 130 -14.46 -11.08 -14.65
C ALA A 130 -13.19 -10.24 -14.38
N SER A 131 -13.17 -9.49 -13.28
CA SER A 131 -11.98 -8.71 -12.90
C SER A 131 -10.93 -9.52 -12.13
N HIS A 132 -9.67 -9.21 -12.40
CA HIS A 132 -8.51 -9.95 -11.89
C HIS A 132 -7.52 -9.07 -11.15
N MET A 133 -6.59 -9.69 -10.41
CA MET A 133 -5.61 -9.00 -9.57
C MET A 133 -4.78 -7.92 -10.28
N GLY A 134 -4.55 -7.99 -11.59
CA GLY A 134 -3.96 -6.89 -12.37
C GLY A 134 -4.82 -5.61 -12.40
N HIS A 135 -6.15 -5.74 -12.42
CA HIS A 135 -7.09 -4.62 -12.29
C HIS A 135 -7.04 -4.06 -10.86
N ALA A 136 -7.01 -4.94 -9.85
CA ALA A 136 -6.87 -4.52 -8.46
C ALA A 136 -5.58 -3.72 -8.23
N ARG A 137 -4.44 -4.13 -8.82
CA ARG A 137 -3.18 -3.38 -8.77
C ARG A 137 -3.32 -1.96 -9.34
N SER A 138 -3.98 -1.80 -10.48
CA SER A 138 -4.27 -0.48 -11.05
C SER A 138 -5.20 0.35 -10.15
N TYR A 139 -6.44 -0.12 -9.95
CA TYR A 139 -7.49 0.69 -9.33
C TYR A 139 -7.28 0.94 -7.83
N ILE A 140 -6.66 0.02 -7.07
CA ILE A 140 -6.29 0.30 -5.68
C ILE A 140 -5.13 1.31 -5.63
N SER A 141 -4.16 1.26 -6.55
CA SER A 141 -3.06 2.25 -6.57
C SER A 141 -3.60 3.65 -6.89
N PHE A 142 -4.50 3.78 -7.87
CA PHE A 142 -5.15 5.07 -8.16
C PHE A 142 -6.10 5.52 -7.05
N ASP A 143 -6.80 4.61 -6.36
CA ASP A 143 -7.59 4.93 -5.17
C ASP A 143 -6.71 5.48 -4.03
N ILE A 144 -5.56 4.85 -3.76
CA ILE A 144 -4.56 5.33 -2.79
C ILE A 144 -4.04 6.72 -3.18
N LEU A 145 -3.59 6.91 -4.43
CA LEU A 145 -3.07 8.20 -4.90
C LEU A 145 -4.13 9.30 -4.81
N ARG A 146 -5.36 9.06 -5.28
CA ARG A 146 -6.49 9.99 -5.19
C ARG A 146 -6.82 10.36 -3.75
N ARG A 147 -6.90 9.38 -2.84
CA ARG A 147 -7.14 9.64 -1.41
C ARG A 147 -5.97 10.42 -0.78
N ILE A 148 -4.73 10.22 -1.19
CA ILE A 148 -3.60 11.02 -0.70
C ILE A 148 -3.69 12.46 -1.23
N LEU A 149 -3.96 12.69 -2.52
CA LEU A 149 -4.14 14.04 -3.05
C LEU A 149 -5.31 14.77 -2.37
N ARG A 150 -6.47 14.12 -2.20
CA ARG A 150 -7.68 14.72 -1.61
C ARG A 150 -7.65 14.81 -0.08
N ASP A 151 -7.31 13.71 0.60
CA ASP A 151 -7.48 13.58 2.05
C ASP A 151 -6.22 13.92 2.85
N TYR A 152 -5.02 13.86 2.24
CA TYR A 152 -3.76 14.32 2.86
C TYR A 152 -3.37 15.72 2.37
N PHE A 153 -3.17 15.90 1.07
CA PHE A 153 -2.75 17.19 0.48
C PHE A 153 -3.87 18.23 0.31
N LYS A 154 -5.13 17.83 0.47
CA LYS A 154 -6.33 18.70 0.43
C LYS A 154 -6.66 19.32 -0.93
N TYR A 155 -6.25 18.69 -2.03
CA TYR A 155 -6.70 19.05 -3.38
C TYR A 155 -8.20 18.76 -3.59
N ASP A 156 -8.87 19.62 -4.34
CA ASP A 156 -10.23 19.43 -4.85
C ASP A 156 -10.18 18.57 -6.12
N VAL A 157 -10.17 17.25 -5.95
CA VAL A 157 -10.02 16.28 -7.05
C VAL A 157 -11.39 15.93 -7.64
N ILE A 158 -11.55 16.11 -8.95
CA ILE A 158 -12.62 15.48 -9.73
C ILE A 158 -12.02 14.31 -10.51
N TYR A 159 -12.47 13.09 -10.21
CA TYR A 159 -11.99 11.86 -10.83
C TYR A 159 -13.04 11.25 -11.76
N CYS A 160 -12.71 11.20 -13.05
CA CYS A 160 -13.52 10.65 -14.12
C CYS A 160 -12.96 9.29 -14.58
N MET A 161 -13.83 8.36 -14.95
CA MET A 161 -13.43 7.02 -15.43
C MET A 161 -14.47 6.49 -16.42
N ASN A 162 -14.04 5.80 -17.47
CA ASN A 162 -14.95 5.13 -18.41
C ASN A 162 -15.20 3.66 -18.07
N ILE A 163 -16.21 3.10 -18.73
CA ILE A 163 -16.43 1.68 -18.93
C ILE A 163 -16.41 1.45 -20.45
N THR A 164 -15.50 0.60 -20.94
CA THR A 164 -15.55 0.15 -22.35
C THR A 164 -16.56 -0.99 -22.46
N ASP A 165 -17.80 -0.63 -22.75
CA ASP A 165 -18.94 -1.51 -22.99
C ASP A 165 -19.16 -1.85 -24.48
N ILE A 166 -18.36 -1.24 -25.37
CA ILE A 166 -18.27 -1.58 -26.80
C ILE A 166 -16.80 -1.88 -27.11
N ASP A 167 -16.48 -3.13 -27.43
CA ASP A 167 -15.17 -3.55 -27.96
C ASP A 167 -15.34 -4.83 -28.78
N ASP A 168 -14.37 -5.15 -29.63
CA ASP A 168 -14.31 -6.41 -30.38
C ASP A 168 -14.37 -7.64 -29.44
N LYS A 169 -13.75 -7.58 -28.24
CA LYS A 169 -13.83 -8.65 -27.23
C LYS A 169 -15.22 -8.76 -26.59
N VAL A 170 -15.91 -7.63 -26.40
CA VAL A 170 -17.31 -7.62 -25.93
C VAL A 170 -18.21 -8.28 -26.97
N ILE A 171 -18.04 -7.95 -28.25
CA ILE A 171 -18.82 -8.51 -29.36
C ILE A 171 -18.69 -10.03 -29.41
N GLN A 172 -17.45 -10.55 -29.40
CA GLN A 172 -17.15 -11.98 -29.36
C GLN A 172 -17.77 -12.66 -28.13
N ALA A 173 -17.61 -12.08 -26.94
CA ALA A 173 -18.12 -12.65 -25.70
C ALA A 173 -19.67 -12.68 -25.64
N SER A 174 -20.35 -11.66 -26.16
CA SER A 174 -21.81 -11.60 -26.28
C SER A 174 -22.36 -12.60 -27.29
N ALA A 175 -21.71 -12.76 -28.45
CA ALA A 175 -22.09 -13.77 -29.44
C ALA A 175 -21.96 -15.20 -28.88
N LEU A 176 -20.89 -15.46 -28.11
CA LEU A 176 -20.66 -16.73 -27.43
C LEU A 176 -21.67 -16.99 -26.30
N SER A 177 -21.97 -15.98 -25.48
CA SER A 177 -22.89 -16.13 -24.34
C SER A 177 -24.31 -16.46 -24.79
N LYS A 178 -24.80 -15.83 -25.87
CA LYS A 178 -26.11 -16.17 -26.48
C LYS A 178 -26.16 -17.60 -26.99
N ASN A 179 -25.08 -18.11 -27.58
CA ASN A 179 -25.07 -19.44 -28.15
C ASN A 179 -24.79 -20.56 -27.12
N ARG A 180 -24.47 -20.24 -25.85
CA ARG A 180 -24.04 -21.22 -24.83
C ARG A 180 -25.02 -22.37 -24.58
N ASP A 181 -26.33 -22.15 -24.70
CA ASP A 181 -27.32 -23.24 -24.56
C ASP A 181 -27.50 -24.07 -25.83
N LYS A 182 -27.42 -23.45 -27.02
CA LYS A 182 -27.29 -24.19 -28.29
C LYS A 182 -26.01 -25.03 -28.30
N LEU A 183 -24.93 -24.49 -27.71
CA LEU A 183 -23.61 -25.13 -27.63
C LEU A 183 -23.64 -26.39 -26.76
N LYS A 184 -24.41 -26.41 -25.66
CA LYS A 184 -24.66 -27.64 -24.88
C LYS A 184 -25.30 -28.72 -25.76
N VAL A 185 -26.39 -28.38 -26.45
CA VAL A 185 -27.13 -29.33 -27.31
C VAL A 185 -26.28 -29.80 -28.49
N PHE A 186 -25.48 -28.92 -29.09
CA PHE A 186 -24.56 -29.24 -30.19
C PHE A 186 -23.38 -30.10 -29.74
N LEU A 187 -22.79 -29.82 -28.57
CA LEU A 187 -21.71 -30.64 -28.01
C LEU A 187 -22.19 -32.04 -27.60
N ILE A 188 -23.44 -32.17 -27.11
CA ILE A 188 -24.08 -33.46 -26.80
C ILE A 188 -24.35 -34.30 -28.07
N SER A 189 -24.54 -33.67 -29.23
CA SER A 189 -24.94 -34.36 -30.48
C SER A 189 -23.83 -34.54 -31.52
N VAL A 190 -22.84 -33.63 -31.59
CA VAL A 190 -21.75 -33.65 -32.60
C VAL A 190 -20.37 -33.33 -32.00
N GLY A 191 -20.31 -32.97 -30.71
CA GLY A 191 -19.21 -32.21 -30.12
C GLY A 191 -17.82 -32.82 -30.24
N PHE A 192 -17.69 -34.13 -29.99
CA PHE A 192 -16.39 -34.80 -29.96
C PHE A 192 -15.66 -34.72 -31.32
N CYS A 193 -16.40 -34.80 -32.43
CA CYS A 193 -15.84 -34.72 -33.78
C CYS A 193 -15.39 -33.30 -34.12
N VAL A 194 -16.22 -32.29 -33.84
CA VAL A 194 -15.90 -30.88 -34.13
C VAL A 194 -14.70 -30.41 -33.29
N LEU A 195 -14.63 -30.80 -32.01
CA LEU A 195 -13.51 -30.44 -31.14
C LEU A 195 -12.20 -31.03 -31.65
N PHE A 196 -12.20 -32.31 -32.05
CA PHE A 196 -11.03 -32.99 -32.60
C PHE A 196 -10.57 -32.37 -33.94
N CYS A 197 -11.51 -31.99 -34.81
CA CYS A 197 -11.21 -31.32 -36.08
C CYS A 197 -10.66 -29.89 -35.91
N GLN A 198 -11.03 -29.16 -34.85
CA GLN A 198 -10.45 -27.83 -34.55
C GLN A 198 -9.13 -27.91 -33.75
N PHE A 199 -8.86 -29.04 -33.08
CA PHE A 199 -7.61 -29.25 -32.36
C PHE A 199 -6.38 -29.36 -33.29
N GLN A 200 -6.54 -29.92 -34.50
CA GLN A 200 -5.45 -29.99 -35.49
C GLN A 200 -4.96 -28.60 -35.98
N PRO A 201 -5.83 -27.66 -36.41
CA PRO A 201 -5.44 -26.28 -36.65
C PRO A 201 -4.74 -25.61 -35.46
N PHE A 202 -5.25 -25.83 -34.24
CA PHE A 202 -4.65 -25.28 -33.02
C PHE A 202 -3.22 -25.80 -32.78
N GLN A 203 -2.98 -27.10 -32.96
CA GLN A 203 -1.62 -27.67 -32.86
C GLN A 203 -0.67 -27.15 -33.94
N ALA A 204 -1.16 -26.88 -35.16
CA ALA A 204 -0.38 -26.23 -36.20
C ALA A 204 -0.02 -24.77 -35.85
N GLN A 205 -0.93 -24.03 -35.19
CA GLN A 205 -0.69 -22.67 -34.70
C GLN A 205 0.29 -22.65 -33.51
N LEU A 206 0.23 -23.64 -32.61
CA LEU A 206 1.23 -23.84 -31.56
C LEU A 206 2.62 -24.11 -32.15
N ALA A 207 2.71 -24.94 -33.19
CA ALA A 207 3.98 -25.24 -33.86
C ALA A 207 4.61 -24.02 -34.56
N SER A 208 3.81 -23.07 -35.06
CA SER A 208 4.29 -21.85 -35.72
C SER A 208 4.49 -20.64 -34.80
N THR A 209 4.06 -20.70 -33.54
CA THR A 209 4.19 -19.58 -32.59
C THR A 209 5.63 -19.46 -32.07
N THR A 210 6.25 -18.30 -32.29
CA THR A 210 7.64 -17.98 -31.92
C THR A 210 7.79 -17.15 -30.64
N ASP A 211 6.73 -16.45 -30.23
CA ASP A 211 6.68 -15.66 -28.98
C ASP A 211 6.67 -16.62 -27.77
N PRO A 212 7.60 -16.48 -26.79
CA PRO A 212 7.79 -17.47 -25.74
C PRO A 212 6.61 -17.53 -24.74
N ASP A 213 6.01 -16.39 -24.41
CA ASP A 213 4.88 -16.34 -23.47
C ASP A 213 3.60 -16.86 -24.14
N LYS A 214 3.33 -16.45 -25.38
CA LYS A 214 2.19 -16.97 -26.16
C LYS A 214 2.38 -18.47 -26.47
N LYS A 215 3.61 -18.93 -26.74
CA LYS A 215 3.87 -20.37 -26.91
C LYS A 215 3.61 -21.14 -25.62
N GLN A 216 4.14 -20.70 -24.48
CA GLN A 216 3.91 -21.39 -23.21
C GLN A 216 2.42 -21.39 -22.80
N MET A 217 1.66 -20.35 -23.15
CA MET A 217 0.20 -20.31 -23.03
C MET A 217 -0.47 -21.38 -23.92
N LEU A 218 -0.08 -21.50 -25.20
CA LEU A 218 -0.61 -22.51 -26.12
C LEU A 218 -0.24 -23.93 -25.67
N GLU A 219 0.96 -24.18 -25.15
CA GLU A 219 1.39 -25.47 -24.60
C GLU A 219 0.59 -25.86 -23.35
N ARG A 220 0.29 -24.90 -22.47
CA ARG A 220 -0.62 -25.12 -21.32
C ARG A 220 -2.05 -25.42 -21.77
N LEU A 221 -2.51 -24.78 -22.85
CA LEU A 221 -3.84 -25.03 -23.43
C LEU A 221 -3.95 -26.40 -24.09
N ASP A 222 -2.95 -26.80 -24.90
CA ASP A 222 -2.85 -28.15 -25.45
C ASP A 222 -2.86 -29.20 -24.32
N SER A 223 -2.02 -28.99 -23.30
CA SER A 223 -1.96 -29.86 -22.12
C SER A 223 -3.29 -29.95 -21.38
N ALA A 224 -3.98 -28.82 -21.17
CA ALA A 224 -5.25 -28.78 -20.47
C ALA A 224 -6.41 -29.40 -21.28
N VAL A 225 -6.44 -29.20 -22.60
CA VAL A 225 -7.42 -29.81 -23.51
C VAL A 225 -7.15 -31.32 -23.62
N THR A 226 -5.91 -31.75 -23.83
CA THR A 226 -5.50 -33.16 -23.87
C THR A 226 -5.81 -33.88 -22.55
N ALA A 227 -5.50 -33.27 -21.41
CA ALA A 227 -5.84 -33.82 -20.09
C ALA A 227 -7.35 -33.79 -19.80
N SER A 228 -8.13 -32.89 -20.44
CA SER A 228 -9.59 -32.91 -20.38
C SER A 228 -10.20 -33.98 -21.31
N LEU A 229 -9.54 -34.30 -22.43
CA LEU A 229 -9.98 -35.31 -23.41
C LEU A 229 -9.77 -36.75 -22.90
N GLN A 230 -8.67 -37.03 -22.21
CA GLN A 230 -8.35 -38.40 -21.74
C GLN A 230 -9.45 -39.05 -20.86
N PRO A 231 -10.05 -38.37 -19.85
CA PRO A 231 -11.17 -38.94 -19.09
C PRO A 231 -12.48 -39.04 -19.88
N LEU A 232 -12.63 -38.24 -20.94
CA LEU A 232 -13.90 -38.02 -21.63
C LEU A 232 -14.26 -39.10 -22.65
N GLN A 233 -13.38 -40.07 -22.88
CA GLN A 233 -13.72 -41.30 -23.59
C GLN A 233 -14.70 -42.20 -22.80
N ALA A 234 -14.99 -41.88 -21.54
CA ALA A 234 -15.88 -42.63 -20.65
C ALA A 234 -17.06 -41.83 -20.06
N ALA A 235 -17.17 -40.51 -20.29
CA ALA A 235 -18.23 -39.68 -19.71
C ALA A 235 -18.64 -38.50 -20.60
N MET A 236 -19.91 -38.46 -20.99
CA MET A 236 -20.57 -37.24 -21.48
C MET A 236 -20.87 -36.31 -20.28
N GLU A 237 -21.13 -35.02 -20.56
CA GLU A 237 -21.42 -33.97 -19.56
C GLU A 237 -20.25 -33.52 -18.65
N SER A 238 -19.18 -32.97 -19.22
CA SER A 238 -18.19 -32.18 -18.47
C SER A 238 -18.39 -30.67 -18.67
N LYS A 239 -18.83 -29.96 -17.62
CA LYS A 239 -18.78 -28.49 -17.57
C LYS A 239 -17.35 -27.94 -17.77
N VAL A 240 -16.35 -28.68 -17.31
CA VAL A 240 -14.94 -28.26 -17.34
C VAL A 240 -14.40 -28.22 -18.77
N LEU A 241 -14.73 -29.22 -19.60
CA LEU A 241 -14.36 -29.21 -21.01
C LEU A 241 -14.97 -27.99 -21.74
N LEU A 242 -16.22 -27.66 -21.42
CA LEU A 242 -16.97 -26.58 -22.08
C LEU A 242 -16.42 -25.19 -21.74
N GLU A 243 -15.88 -24.99 -20.53
CA GLU A 243 -15.21 -23.74 -20.15
C GLU A 243 -13.74 -23.70 -20.63
N ASN A 244 -13.01 -24.82 -20.61
CA ASN A 244 -11.64 -24.89 -21.13
C ASN A 244 -11.56 -24.68 -22.66
N SER A 245 -12.55 -25.19 -23.39
CA SER A 245 -12.65 -25.11 -24.87
C SER A 245 -13.35 -23.84 -25.38
N LYS A 246 -13.80 -22.98 -24.46
CA LYS A 246 -14.69 -21.84 -24.71
C LYS A 246 -14.26 -20.94 -25.85
N ASP A 247 -12.99 -20.54 -25.86
CA ASP A 247 -12.48 -19.54 -26.81
C ASP A 247 -12.23 -20.16 -28.20
N LEU A 248 -11.76 -21.41 -28.26
CA LEU A 248 -11.64 -22.19 -29.51
C LEU A 248 -13.01 -22.38 -30.19
N LEU A 249 -14.07 -22.50 -29.40
CA LEU A 249 -15.43 -22.59 -29.90
C LEU A 249 -15.99 -21.21 -30.28
N ALA A 250 -15.55 -20.12 -29.66
CA ALA A 250 -16.02 -18.76 -29.96
C ALA A 250 -15.71 -18.34 -31.40
N ASP A 251 -14.45 -18.45 -31.81
CA ASP A 251 -13.99 -18.11 -33.18
C ASP A 251 -14.71 -18.94 -34.25
N TRP A 252 -14.99 -20.21 -33.96
CA TRP A 252 -15.70 -21.09 -34.88
C TRP A 252 -17.20 -20.72 -34.95
N LEU A 253 -17.84 -20.48 -33.81
CA LEU A 253 -19.25 -20.08 -33.74
C LEU A 253 -19.51 -18.75 -34.44
N ASP A 254 -18.62 -17.77 -34.27
CA ASP A 254 -18.77 -16.46 -34.92
C ASP A 254 -18.66 -16.58 -36.45
N LYS A 255 -17.64 -17.31 -36.94
CA LYS A 255 -17.46 -17.61 -38.39
C LYS A 255 -18.63 -18.37 -39.01
N GLN A 256 -19.38 -19.16 -38.24
CA GLN A 256 -20.55 -19.93 -38.75
C GLN A 256 -21.90 -19.21 -38.54
N PHE A 257 -22.06 -18.46 -37.45
CA PHE A 257 -23.37 -17.98 -36.98
C PHE A 257 -23.41 -16.50 -36.57
N GLY A 258 -22.28 -15.77 -36.52
CA GLY A 258 -22.23 -14.36 -36.15
C GLY A 258 -23.10 -13.47 -37.04
N SER A 259 -23.10 -13.74 -38.35
CA SER A 259 -23.96 -13.09 -39.35
C SER A 259 -25.48 -13.29 -39.14
N HIS A 260 -25.87 -14.24 -38.28
CA HIS A 260 -27.26 -14.53 -37.94
C HIS A 260 -27.68 -13.90 -36.59
N VAL A 261 -26.82 -13.09 -35.97
CA VAL A 261 -27.13 -12.30 -34.77
C VAL A 261 -27.97 -11.09 -35.16
N THR A 262 -29.29 -11.17 -34.94
CA THR A 262 -30.27 -10.13 -35.30
C THR A 262 -30.80 -9.32 -34.12
N GLU A 263 -30.33 -9.60 -32.90
CA GLU A 263 -30.89 -9.05 -31.65
C GLU A 263 -29.80 -8.36 -30.83
N ASN A 264 -29.67 -7.05 -31.01
CA ASN A 264 -28.56 -6.26 -30.47
C ASN A 264 -28.58 -6.10 -28.93
N SER A 265 -29.65 -6.53 -28.26
CA SER A 265 -29.79 -6.56 -26.79
C SER A 265 -28.61 -7.25 -26.10
N ILE A 266 -28.06 -8.29 -26.72
CA ILE A 266 -26.96 -9.09 -26.14
C ILE A 266 -25.67 -8.29 -25.96
N PHE A 267 -25.47 -7.23 -26.75
CA PHE A 267 -24.32 -6.35 -26.68
C PHE A 267 -24.46 -5.28 -25.58
N SER A 268 -25.61 -5.18 -24.90
CA SER A 268 -25.77 -4.38 -23.67
C SER A 268 -25.93 -5.24 -22.42
N LEU A 269 -26.52 -6.43 -22.53
CA LEU A 269 -26.76 -7.33 -21.40
C LEU A 269 -25.47 -7.88 -20.77
N LEU A 270 -24.50 -8.32 -21.58
CA LEU A 270 -23.25 -8.89 -21.07
C LEU A 270 -22.33 -7.81 -20.46
N PRO A 271 -22.09 -6.63 -21.11
CA PRO A 271 -21.41 -5.51 -20.48
C PRO A 271 -22.00 -5.11 -19.13
N LYS A 272 -23.32 -4.92 -19.07
CA LYS A 272 -24.00 -4.49 -17.84
C LYS A 272 -23.85 -5.48 -16.69
N TYR A 273 -23.84 -6.79 -16.98
CA TYR A 273 -23.58 -7.82 -15.98
C TYR A 273 -22.15 -7.70 -15.41
N TRP A 274 -21.14 -7.55 -16.27
CA TRP A 274 -19.74 -7.44 -15.83
C TRP A 274 -19.37 -6.07 -15.25
N GLU A 275 -20.08 -5.00 -15.63
CA GLU A 275 -20.00 -3.69 -14.98
C GLU A 275 -20.52 -3.77 -13.54
N GLU A 276 -21.68 -4.42 -13.32
CA GLU A 276 -22.23 -4.65 -11.98
C GLU A 276 -21.29 -5.54 -11.14
N ASP A 277 -20.65 -6.53 -11.75
CA ASP A 277 -19.68 -7.41 -11.10
C ASP A 277 -18.35 -6.70 -10.77
N TYR A 278 -17.86 -5.85 -11.67
CA TYR A 278 -16.73 -4.96 -11.45
C TYR A 278 -16.98 -3.99 -10.29
N HIS A 279 -18.16 -3.36 -10.23
CA HIS A 279 -18.50 -2.47 -9.12
C HIS A 279 -18.63 -3.21 -7.78
N LYS A 280 -19.08 -4.48 -7.77
CA LYS A 280 -19.03 -5.33 -6.57
C LYS A 280 -17.59 -5.62 -6.14
N ASP A 281 -16.72 -5.99 -7.07
CA ASP A 281 -15.30 -6.24 -6.79
C ASP A 281 -14.58 -4.97 -6.29
N MET A 282 -14.80 -3.81 -6.93
CA MET A 282 -14.22 -2.54 -6.48
C MET A 282 -14.72 -2.14 -5.08
N LYS A 283 -16.03 -2.31 -4.80
CA LYS A 283 -16.60 -2.07 -3.48
C LYS A 283 -16.03 -3.04 -2.43
N ALA A 284 -15.88 -4.32 -2.77
CA ALA A 284 -15.27 -5.33 -1.90
C ALA A 284 -13.78 -5.04 -1.61
N LEU A 285 -13.09 -4.36 -2.54
CA LEU A 285 -11.74 -3.84 -2.36
C LEU A 285 -11.67 -2.45 -1.70
N ASN A 286 -12.80 -1.86 -1.27
CA ASN A 286 -12.86 -0.48 -0.75
C ASN A 286 -12.20 0.55 -1.71
N VAL A 287 -12.35 0.37 -3.03
CA VAL A 287 -12.06 1.43 -4.00
C VAL A 287 -13.26 2.38 -4.01
N LEU A 288 -13.06 3.68 -3.81
CA LEU A 288 -14.18 4.64 -3.89
C LEU A 288 -14.64 4.73 -5.36
N PRO A 289 -15.95 4.91 -5.64
CA PRO A 289 -16.43 5.15 -6.99
C PRO A 289 -15.75 6.40 -7.61
N PRO A 290 -15.73 6.53 -8.95
CA PRO A 290 -15.39 7.81 -9.58
C PRO A 290 -16.50 8.85 -9.33
N ASP A 291 -16.16 10.13 -9.47
CA ASP A 291 -17.11 11.24 -9.37
C ASP A 291 -17.94 11.37 -10.67
N VAL A 292 -17.36 10.95 -11.80
CA VAL A 292 -18.06 10.79 -13.09
C VAL A 292 -17.70 9.41 -13.68
N LEU A 293 -18.73 8.62 -14.00
CA LEU A 293 -18.60 7.39 -14.78
C LEU A 293 -19.20 7.60 -16.17
N THR A 294 -18.47 7.25 -17.23
CA THR A 294 -18.95 7.32 -18.63
C THR A 294 -18.98 5.94 -19.28
N ARG A 295 -19.89 5.70 -20.23
CA ARG A 295 -19.94 4.46 -21.03
C ARG A 295 -19.82 4.78 -22.51
N VAL A 296 -19.12 3.95 -23.28
CA VAL A 296 -18.93 4.20 -24.72
C VAL A 296 -20.26 4.24 -25.45
N SER A 297 -21.20 3.35 -25.09
CA SER A 297 -22.54 3.33 -25.70
C SER A 297 -23.40 4.57 -25.43
N GLU A 298 -23.07 5.35 -24.41
CA GLU A 298 -23.76 6.61 -24.05
C GLU A 298 -23.19 7.81 -24.83
N TYR A 299 -21.91 7.77 -25.24
CA TYR A 299 -21.16 8.89 -25.85
C TYR A 299 -20.88 8.72 -27.36
N VAL A 300 -21.57 7.81 -28.04
CA VAL A 300 -21.37 7.59 -29.49
C VAL A 300 -21.63 8.84 -30.35
N PRO A 301 -22.65 9.69 -30.08
CA PRO A 301 -22.83 10.96 -30.82
C PRO A 301 -21.63 11.90 -30.69
N GLU A 302 -21.10 12.05 -29.47
CA GLU A 302 -19.94 12.87 -29.14
C GLU A 302 -18.68 12.32 -29.83
N ILE A 303 -18.48 11.00 -29.82
CA ILE A 303 -17.39 10.34 -30.57
C ILE A 303 -17.48 10.63 -32.08
N VAL A 304 -18.67 10.51 -32.69
CA VAL A 304 -18.86 10.77 -34.12
C VAL A 304 -18.54 12.23 -34.47
N GLU A 305 -18.92 13.19 -33.61
CA GLU A 305 -18.57 14.60 -33.78
C GLU A 305 -17.05 14.85 -33.59
N PHE A 306 -16.43 14.16 -32.63
CA PHE A 306 -14.98 14.22 -32.37
C PHE A 306 -14.17 13.74 -33.59
N VAL A 307 -14.54 12.59 -34.17
CA VAL A 307 -13.95 12.08 -35.42
C VAL A 307 -14.20 13.05 -36.58
N ARG A 308 -15.41 13.62 -36.68
CA ARG A 308 -15.75 14.60 -37.74
C ARG A 308 -14.85 15.84 -37.67
N LYS A 309 -14.55 16.33 -36.46
CA LYS A 309 -13.64 17.47 -36.24
C LYS A 309 -12.18 17.12 -36.57
N ILE A 310 -11.66 15.97 -36.12
CA ILE A 310 -10.31 15.47 -36.50
C ILE A 310 -10.15 15.38 -38.02
N VAL A 311 -11.15 14.82 -38.72
CA VAL A 311 -11.16 14.74 -40.19
C VAL A 311 -11.21 16.14 -40.81
N SER A 312 -12.01 17.07 -40.28
CA SER A 312 -12.07 18.45 -40.79
C SER A 312 -10.78 19.26 -40.57
N ASN A 313 -10.00 18.89 -39.56
CA ASN A 313 -8.66 19.45 -39.28
C ASN A 313 -7.57 18.82 -40.15
N GLY A 314 -7.92 17.81 -40.96
CA GLY A 314 -7.00 17.16 -41.91
C GLY A 314 -6.13 16.05 -41.31
N TYR A 315 -6.40 15.62 -40.07
CA TYR A 315 -5.64 14.57 -39.36
C TYR A 315 -6.32 13.19 -39.42
N GLY A 316 -7.45 13.06 -40.12
CA GLY A 316 -8.12 11.78 -40.35
C GLY A 316 -8.68 11.67 -41.77
N TYR A 317 -8.89 10.44 -42.25
CA TYR A 317 -9.44 10.14 -43.58
C TYR A 317 -10.38 8.94 -43.56
N GLU A 318 -11.38 8.97 -44.44
CA GLU A 318 -12.30 7.85 -44.68
C GLU A 318 -11.69 6.86 -45.69
N SER A 319 -11.98 5.57 -45.49
CA SER A 319 -11.63 4.47 -46.39
C SER A 319 -12.60 3.31 -46.16
N ASN A 320 -13.35 2.92 -47.20
CA ASN A 320 -14.35 1.84 -47.18
C ASN A 320 -15.41 1.93 -46.04
N GLY A 321 -15.79 3.13 -45.63
CA GLY A 321 -16.74 3.39 -44.53
C GLY A 321 -16.13 3.29 -43.12
N SER A 322 -14.83 2.99 -43.02
CA SER A 322 -14.03 3.18 -41.81
C SER A 322 -13.33 4.55 -41.86
N VAL A 323 -12.89 5.07 -40.72
CA VAL A 323 -12.09 6.31 -40.63
C VAL A 323 -10.81 6.02 -39.85
N TYR A 324 -9.68 6.47 -40.38
CA TYR A 324 -8.35 6.28 -39.83
C TYR A 324 -7.70 7.61 -39.47
N PHE A 325 -6.85 7.61 -38.45
CA PHE A 325 -5.98 8.73 -38.09
C PHE A 325 -4.71 8.71 -38.94
N ASP A 326 -4.34 9.85 -39.52
CA ASP A 326 -3.17 9.97 -40.39
C ASP A 326 -1.94 10.36 -39.57
N THR A 327 -1.23 9.34 -39.06
CA THR A 327 -0.10 9.50 -38.13
C THR A 327 1.03 10.33 -38.74
N LEU A 328 1.32 10.12 -40.02
CA LEU A 328 2.33 10.86 -40.78
C LEU A 328 1.91 12.32 -40.98
N LYS A 329 0.62 12.58 -41.27
CA LYS A 329 0.13 13.95 -41.44
C LYS A 329 0.14 14.72 -40.11
N PHE A 330 -0.18 14.08 -39.00
CA PHE A 330 -0.11 14.66 -37.66
C PHE A 330 1.32 15.03 -37.27
N ASP A 331 2.27 14.09 -37.36
CA ASP A 331 3.69 14.32 -37.02
C ASP A 331 4.40 15.30 -38.00
N SER A 332 3.88 15.45 -39.23
CA SER A 332 4.34 16.50 -40.17
C SER A 332 3.89 17.92 -39.81
N SER A 333 3.05 18.10 -38.79
CA SER A 333 2.52 19.40 -38.37
C SER A 333 3.49 20.08 -37.39
N PRO A 334 3.86 21.37 -37.57
CA PRO A 334 4.85 22.05 -36.71
C PRO A 334 4.37 22.27 -35.26
N GLN A 335 3.11 21.95 -34.95
CA GLN A 335 2.49 22.08 -33.63
C GLN A 335 2.40 20.73 -32.87
N HIS A 336 2.55 19.60 -33.56
CA HIS A 336 2.29 18.28 -33.00
C HIS A 336 3.49 17.36 -33.15
N SER A 337 3.47 16.26 -32.40
CA SER A 337 4.35 15.11 -32.64
C SER A 337 3.64 13.84 -32.19
N TYR A 338 3.79 12.77 -32.94
CA TYR A 338 3.17 11.48 -32.64
C TYR A 338 3.99 10.68 -31.64
N ALA A 339 3.31 9.87 -30.82
CA ALA A 339 3.90 9.03 -29.78
C ALA A 339 4.79 9.77 -28.76
N LYS A 340 4.36 10.95 -28.27
CA LYS A 340 5.13 11.76 -27.30
C LYS A 340 5.50 11.00 -26.00
N LEU A 341 4.66 10.04 -25.59
CA LEU A 341 4.82 9.28 -24.34
C LEU A 341 5.82 8.12 -24.51
N VAL A 342 5.77 7.40 -25.65
CA VAL A 342 6.71 6.33 -26.01
C VAL A 342 7.27 6.50 -27.45
N PRO A 343 8.15 7.50 -27.69
CA PRO A 343 8.70 7.74 -29.04
C PRO A 343 9.47 6.55 -29.63
N GLU A 344 10.06 5.70 -28.79
CA GLU A 344 10.77 4.50 -29.22
C GLU A 344 9.84 3.35 -29.70
N ALA A 345 8.53 3.46 -29.53
CA ALA A 345 7.55 2.48 -30.00
C ALA A 345 6.96 2.81 -31.39
N VAL A 346 7.34 3.94 -32.00
CA VAL A 346 6.91 4.31 -33.36
C VAL A 346 7.38 3.25 -34.36
N GLY A 347 6.43 2.51 -34.94
CA GLY A 347 6.69 1.40 -35.86
C GLY A 347 6.72 0.01 -35.21
N ASP A 348 6.42 -0.13 -33.92
CA ASP A 348 6.11 -1.45 -33.34
C ASP A 348 4.75 -1.94 -33.86
N GLN A 349 4.80 -2.64 -35.00
CA GLN A 349 3.63 -3.22 -35.65
C GLN A 349 2.91 -4.24 -34.77
N LYS A 350 3.57 -4.89 -33.81
CA LYS A 350 2.93 -5.86 -32.90
C LYS A 350 2.05 -5.12 -31.89
N ALA A 351 2.59 -4.10 -31.22
CA ALA A 351 1.84 -3.29 -30.27
C ALA A 351 0.68 -2.52 -30.95
N LEU A 352 0.91 -2.01 -32.17
CA LEU A 352 -0.14 -1.35 -32.96
C LEU A 352 -1.26 -2.34 -33.35
N GLN A 353 -0.94 -3.54 -33.84
CA GLN A 353 -1.93 -4.58 -34.17
C GLN A 353 -2.72 -5.06 -32.95
N GLU A 354 -2.06 -5.24 -31.80
CA GLU A 354 -2.73 -5.60 -30.54
C GLU A 354 -3.65 -4.48 -30.02
N GLY A 355 -3.38 -3.22 -30.38
CA GLY A 355 -4.26 -2.07 -30.11
C GLY A 355 -5.50 -1.97 -31.01
N GLU A 356 -5.44 -2.48 -32.25
CA GLU A 356 -6.58 -2.40 -33.18
C GLU A 356 -7.66 -3.48 -32.97
N GLY A 357 -7.37 -4.54 -32.22
CA GLY A 357 -8.32 -5.60 -31.88
C GLY A 357 -8.51 -6.66 -32.98
N ASP A 358 -8.77 -7.90 -32.54
CA ASP A 358 -8.66 -9.10 -33.37
C ASP A 358 -9.62 -9.15 -34.58
N LEU A 359 -10.77 -8.46 -34.50
CA LEU A 359 -11.74 -8.38 -35.60
C LEU A 359 -11.30 -7.44 -36.75
N SER A 360 -10.23 -6.68 -36.56
CA SER A 360 -9.69 -5.70 -37.53
C SER A 360 -8.66 -6.29 -38.50
N ILE A 361 -7.98 -7.38 -38.12
CA ILE A 361 -6.71 -7.83 -38.74
C ILE A 361 -6.94 -8.68 -40.01
N SER A 362 -7.87 -8.30 -40.90
CA SER A 362 -7.98 -8.92 -42.22
C SER A 362 -7.00 -8.28 -43.21
N ALA A 363 -6.48 -9.08 -44.16
CA ALA A 363 -5.58 -8.59 -45.20
C ALA A 363 -6.23 -7.49 -46.06
N GLU A 364 -7.57 -7.49 -46.18
CA GLU A 364 -8.32 -6.44 -46.85
C GLU A 364 -8.22 -5.12 -46.05
N ARG A 365 -8.53 -5.12 -44.75
CA ARG A 365 -8.46 -3.92 -43.90
C ARG A 365 -7.05 -3.36 -43.74
N LEU A 366 -6.03 -4.21 -43.78
CA LEU A 366 -4.63 -3.77 -43.80
C LEU A 366 -4.27 -3.01 -45.09
N SER A 367 -5.04 -3.16 -46.17
CA SER A 367 -4.88 -2.39 -47.42
C SER A 367 -5.72 -1.11 -47.48
N GLU A 368 -6.59 -0.86 -46.50
CA GLU A 368 -7.45 0.34 -46.43
C GLU A 368 -6.69 1.58 -45.88
N LYS A 369 -5.51 1.38 -45.29
CA LYS A 369 -4.65 2.41 -44.69
C LYS A 369 -3.62 2.98 -45.67
N LYS A 370 -3.26 4.25 -45.49
CA LYS A 370 -2.10 4.89 -46.13
C LYS A 370 -0.77 4.45 -45.50
N SER A 371 -0.74 4.34 -44.18
CA SER A 371 0.43 3.96 -43.39
C SER A 371 0.09 2.78 -42.46
N PRO A 372 1.00 1.81 -42.25
CA PRO A 372 0.78 0.72 -41.29
C PRO A 372 0.66 1.22 -39.84
N ASN A 373 1.13 2.43 -39.55
CA ASN A 373 1.04 3.06 -38.22
C ASN A 373 -0.31 3.73 -37.95
N ASP A 374 -1.11 3.99 -38.99
CA ASP A 374 -2.43 4.62 -38.85
C ASP A 374 -3.39 3.70 -38.10
N PHE A 375 -4.22 4.26 -37.23
CA PHE A 375 -5.17 3.51 -36.39
C PHE A 375 -6.62 3.92 -36.66
N ALA A 376 -7.54 2.97 -36.51
CA ALA A 376 -8.98 3.23 -36.72
C ALA A 376 -9.56 4.17 -35.65
N LEU A 377 -10.15 5.29 -36.11
CA LEU A 377 -11.04 6.15 -35.34
C LEU A 377 -12.47 5.62 -35.35
N TRP A 378 -12.92 5.14 -36.52
CA TRP A 378 -14.24 4.56 -36.71
C TRP A 378 -14.11 3.29 -37.55
N LYS A 379 -14.69 2.18 -37.08
CA LYS A 379 -14.68 0.88 -37.77
C LYS A 379 -16.02 0.65 -38.45
N ALA A 380 -16.05 0.43 -39.75
CA ALA A 380 -17.25 -0.11 -40.41
C ALA A 380 -17.65 -1.46 -39.78
N SER A 381 -18.94 -1.64 -39.46
CA SER A 381 -19.43 -2.85 -38.80
C SER A 381 -19.93 -3.90 -39.82
N LYS A 382 -19.54 -5.15 -39.61
CA LYS A 382 -19.97 -6.33 -40.38
C LYS A 382 -21.43 -6.71 -40.02
N PRO A 383 -22.15 -7.44 -40.89
CA PRO A 383 -23.48 -7.95 -40.55
C PRO A 383 -23.44 -8.83 -39.29
N GLY A 384 -24.26 -8.48 -38.29
CA GLY A 384 -24.31 -9.16 -36.98
C GLY A 384 -23.55 -8.46 -35.85
N GLU A 385 -22.61 -7.56 -36.17
CA GLU A 385 -21.94 -6.69 -35.19
C GLU A 385 -22.86 -5.51 -34.77
N PRO A 386 -22.73 -4.97 -33.54
CA PRO A 386 -23.41 -3.73 -33.17
C PRO A 386 -22.94 -2.57 -34.05
N SER A 387 -23.86 -1.66 -34.36
CA SER A 387 -23.60 -0.53 -35.25
C SER A 387 -24.50 0.67 -34.99
N TRP A 388 -23.90 1.86 -35.15
CA TRP A 388 -24.53 3.17 -35.05
C TRP A 388 -24.44 3.88 -36.40
N GLY A 389 -25.32 4.86 -36.63
CA GLY A 389 -25.27 5.70 -37.83
C GLY A 389 -24.22 6.81 -37.68
N SER A 390 -23.41 7.01 -38.72
CA SER A 390 -22.39 8.05 -38.81
C SER A 390 -22.36 8.67 -40.22
N PRO A 391 -21.67 9.81 -40.44
CA PRO A 391 -21.46 10.37 -41.78
C PRO A 391 -20.79 9.40 -42.78
N TRP A 392 -20.06 8.40 -42.28
CA TRP A 392 -19.31 7.42 -43.08
C TRP A 392 -20.06 6.07 -43.23
N GLY A 393 -21.33 6.02 -42.80
CA GLY A 393 -22.17 4.82 -42.85
C GLY A 393 -22.37 4.18 -41.48
N LYS A 394 -22.54 2.84 -41.44
CA LYS A 394 -22.78 2.09 -40.20
C LYS A 394 -21.49 1.50 -39.64
N GLY A 395 -21.20 1.83 -38.38
CA GLY A 395 -19.97 1.37 -37.72
C GLY A 395 -20.00 1.48 -36.20
N ARG A 396 -18.82 1.37 -35.60
CA ARG A 396 -18.53 1.51 -34.17
C ARG A 396 -17.26 2.34 -33.96
N PRO A 397 -17.05 2.92 -32.75
CA PRO A 397 -15.74 3.49 -32.38
C PRO A 397 -14.57 2.51 -32.55
N GLY A 398 -13.36 3.05 -32.73
CA GLY A 398 -12.12 2.36 -32.41
C GLY A 398 -11.70 2.65 -30.96
N TRP A 399 -11.13 1.66 -30.27
CA TRP A 399 -10.86 1.67 -28.82
C TRP A 399 -10.26 2.98 -28.26
N HIS A 400 -9.37 3.63 -29.01
CA HIS A 400 -8.72 4.88 -28.59
C HIS A 400 -9.65 6.10 -28.55
N ILE A 401 -10.54 6.26 -29.54
CA ILE A 401 -11.34 7.50 -29.68
C ILE A 401 -12.39 7.63 -28.57
N GLU A 402 -12.75 6.52 -27.95
CA GLU A 402 -13.66 6.40 -26.82
C GLU A 402 -13.21 7.31 -25.68
N CYS A 403 -11.98 7.11 -25.21
CA CYS A 403 -11.43 7.82 -24.06
C CYS A 403 -11.19 9.29 -24.38
N SER A 404 -10.60 9.61 -25.54
CA SER A 404 -10.43 10.99 -26.05
C SER A 404 -11.73 11.79 -26.05
N ALA A 405 -12.80 11.24 -26.63
CA ALA A 405 -14.08 11.92 -26.74
C ALA A 405 -14.79 12.06 -25.38
N MET A 406 -14.80 11.00 -24.55
CA MET A 406 -15.41 11.04 -23.22
C MET A 406 -14.66 12.01 -22.27
N ALA A 407 -13.33 11.92 -22.21
CA ALA A 407 -12.51 12.80 -21.38
C ALA A 407 -12.55 14.25 -21.87
N GLY A 408 -12.45 14.48 -23.19
CA GLY A 408 -12.56 15.80 -23.81
C GLY A 408 -13.93 16.45 -23.59
N SER A 409 -15.02 15.68 -23.60
CA SER A 409 -16.38 16.19 -23.34
C SER A 409 -16.62 16.59 -21.88
N ILE A 410 -15.93 15.95 -20.92
CA ILE A 410 -16.13 16.18 -19.48
C ILE A 410 -15.11 17.15 -18.88
N LEU A 411 -13.86 17.12 -19.34
CA LEU A 411 -12.75 17.92 -18.79
C LEU A 411 -12.31 19.06 -19.71
N GLY A 412 -12.60 19.00 -21.01
CA GLY A 412 -12.27 20.00 -22.01
C GLY A 412 -10.89 19.81 -22.66
N GLU A 413 -10.32 20.92 -23.14
CA GLU A 413 -9.08 20.96 -23.94
C GLU A 413 -7.80 20.57 -23.21
N SER A 414 -7.81 20.49 -21.88
CA SER A 414 -6.68 20.03 -21.07
C SER A 414 -7.12 19.54 -19.69
N MET A 415 -6.44 18.50 -19.18
CA MET A 415 -6.60 17.96 -17.83
C MET A 415 -5.28 17.91 -17.07
N ASP A 416 -5.36 17.94 -15.73
CA ASP A 416 -4.16 17.87 -14.89
C ASP A 416 -3.55 16.45 -14.92
N ILE A 417 -4.36 15.41 -14.69
CA ILE A 417 -3.88 14.03 -14.58
C ILE A 417 -4.61 13.09 -15.54
N HIS A 418 -3.85 12.28 -16.28
CA HIS A 418 -4.35 11.11 -16.98
C HIS A 418 -3.74 9.83 -16.39
N GLY A 419 -4.58 8.83 -16.07
CA GLY A 419 -4.19 7.59 -15.38
C GLY A 419 -4.48 6.31 -16.16
N GLY A 420 -3.58 5.32 -16.07
CA GLY A 420 -3.87 3.96 -16.53
C GLY A 420 -2.83 2.90 -16.10
N GLY A 421 -3.04 1.66 -16.52
CA GLY A 421 -2.00 0.62 -16.38
C GLY A 421 -0.81 0.90 -17.31
N PHE A 422 0.39 0.43 -16.98
CA PHE A 422 1.59 0.60 -17.83
C PHE A 422 1.36 0.18 -19.29
N ASP A 423 0.60 -0.89 -19.51
CA ASP A 423 0.22 -1.39 -20.85
C ASP A 423 -0.55 -0.38 -21.71
N LEU A 424 -1.18 0.62 -21.10
CA LEU A 424 -1.95 1.62 -21.85
C LEU A 424 -1.08 2.78 -22.36
N ARG A 425 0.21 2.88 -21.98
CA ARG A 425 1.11 3.93 -22.49
C ARG A 425 1.13 3.97 -24.03
N PHE A 426 1.35 2.81 -24.63
CA PHE A 426 1.39 2.65 -26.08
C PHE A 426 0.68 1.33 -26.48
N PRO A 427 -0.18 1.34 -27.51
CA PRO A 427 -0.55 2.50 -28.32
C PRO A 427 -1.66 3.38 -27.69
N HIS A 428 -2.30 2.97 -26.58
CA HIS A 428 -3.59 3.56 -26.17
C HIS A 428 -3.53 5.06 -25.83
N HIS A 429 -2.75 5.47 -24.83
CA HIS A 429 -2.67 6.88 -24.39
C HIS A 429 -1.93 7.78 -25.39
N ASP A 430 -0.93 7.25 -26.11
CA ASP A 430 -0.28 8.00 -27.22
C ASP A 430 -1.27 8.30 -28.37
N ASN A 431 -2.17 7.36 -28.68
CA ASN A 431 -3.23 7.57 -29.67
C ASN A 431 -4.29 8.56 -29.14
N GLU A 432 -4.66 8.49 -27.86
CA GLU A 432 -5.59 9.45 -27.26
C GLU A 432 -5.05 10.88 -27.24
N LEU A 433 -3.76 11.02 -26.91
CA LEU A 433 -3.07 12.30 -26.93
C LEU A 433 -3.07 12.88 -28.36
N ALA A 434 -2.69 12.08 -29.35
CA ALA A 434 -2.70 12.49 -30.76
C ALA A 434 -4.11 12.86 -31.27
N GLN A 435 -5.13 12.08 -30.92
CA GLN A 435 -6.53 12.36 -31.27
C GLN A 435 -7.03 13.67 -30.66
N SER A 436 -6.75 13.89 -29.38
CA SER A 436 -7.28 15.03 -28.64
C SER A 436 -6.56 16.32 -29.01
N GLU A 437 -5.24 16.29 -29.16
CA GLU A 437 -4.46 17.40 -29.72
C GLU A 437 -4.91 17.74 -31.15
N ALA A 438 -5.21 16.74 -31.99
CA ALA A 438 -5.75 16.95 -33.34
C ALA A 438 -7.19 17.51 -33.36
N PHE A 439 -7.98 17.27 -32.30
CA PHE A 439 -9.34 17.81 -32.15
C PHE A 439 -9.34 19.25 -31.64
N PHE A 440 -8.56 19.52 -30.58
CA PHE A 440 -8.47 20.83 -29.94
C PHE A 440 -7.48 21.80 -30.62
N GLU A 441 -6.63 21.30 -31.52
CA GLU A 441 -5.55 22.07 -32.19
C GLU A 441 -4.59 22.68 -31.16
N ASN A 442 -4.17 21.85 -30.19
CA ASN A 442 -3.23 22.19 -29.11
C ASN A 442 -2.17 21.08 -28.91
N ASP A 443 -1.22 21.29 -27.99
CA ASP A 443 -0.13 20.35 -27.67
C ASP A 443 -0.05 19.98 -26.17
N TYR A 444 -1.07 20.34 -25.38
CA TYR A 444 -1.07 20.33 -23.90
C TYR A 444 -2.27 19.61 -23.26
N TRP A 445 -2.91 18.66 -23.95
CA TRP A 445 -4.13 17.99 -23.48
C TRP A 445 -4.01 17.28 -22.12
N VAL A 446 -2.82 16.81 -21.75
CA VAL A 446 -2.54 16.20 -20.43
C VAL A 446 -1.25 16.77 -19.86
N GLN A 447 -1.29 17.28 -18.63
CA GLN A 447 -0.09 17.78 -17.94
C GLN A 447 0.74 16.64 -17.30
N TYR A 448 0.09 15.73 -16.56
CA TYR A 448 0.75 14.62 -15.83
C TYR A 448 0.17 13.25 -16.19
N PHE A 449 0.99 12.40 -16.82
CA PHE A 449 0.63 11.01 -17.14
C PHE A 449 1.11 10.04 -16.04
N LEU A 450 0.19 9.47 -15.27
CA LEU A 450 0.51 8.51 -14.19
C LEU A 450 0.18 7.07 -14.62
N HIS A 451 1.16 6.16 -14.51
CA HIS A 451 1.00 4.78 -14.95
C HIS A 451 1.41 3.78 -13.87
N THR A 452 0.50 2.90 -13.45
CA THR A 452 0.79 1.87 -12.44
C THR A 452 1.57 0.71 -13.04
N GLY A 453 2.60 0.23 -12.34
CA GLY A 453 3.40 -0.92 -12.77
C GLY A 453 2.61 -2.23 -12.76
N HIS A 454 3.03 -3.19 -13.59
CA HIS A 454 2.33 -4.47 -13.79
C HIS A 454 2.25 -5.31 -12.51
N LEU A 455 1.39 -6.33 -12.56
CA LEU A 455 1.40 -7.44 -11.61
C LEU A 455 1.90 -8.71 -12.32
N THR A 456 2.92 -9.36 -11.78
CA THR A 456 3.41 -10.67 -12.23
C THR A 456 3.00 -11.78 -11.25
N ILE A 457 3.03 -13.02 -11.71
CA ILE A 457 3.06 -14.22 -10.84
C ILE A 457 4.26 -15.05 -11.29
N SER A 458 5.18 -15.34 -10.36
CA SER A 458 6.40 -16.10 -10.63
C SER A 458 7.21 -15.48 -11.79
N GLY A 459 7.25 -14.15 -11.87
CA GLY A 459 7.90 -13.39 -12.94
C GLY A 459 7.14 -13.31 -14.28
N CYS A 460 6.09 -14.12 -14.50
CA CYS A 460 5.25 -14.04 -15.69
C CYS A 460 4.22 -12.90 -15.56
N LYS A 461 4.03 -12.08 -16.59
CA LYS A 461 2.97 -11.04 -16.62
C LYS A 461 1.59 -11.66 -16.42
N MET A 462 0.79 -11.13 -15.50
CA MET A 462 -0.61 -11.55 -15.36
C MET A 462 -1.46 -10.97 -16.49
N SER A 463 -2.20 -11.82 -17.21
CA SER A 463 -3.18 -11.36 -18.21
C SER A 463 -4.26 -12.41 -18.50
N LYS A 464 -5.39 -11.95 -19.06
CA LYS A 464 -6.45 -12.84 -19.55
C LYS A 464 -6.01 -13.72 -20.71
N SER A 465 -5.24 -13.15 -21.65
CA SER A 465 -4.66 -13.90 -22.77
C SER A 465 -3.80 -15.06 -22.27
N LEU A 466 -2.81 -14.81 -21.40
CA LEU A 466 -1.92 -15.86 -20.88
C LEU A 466 -2.59 -16.87 -19.91
N LYS A 467 -3.90 -16.73 -19.65
CA LYS A 467 -4.72 -17.59 -18.76
C LYS A 467 -4.11 -17.90 -17.39
N ASN A 468 -3.29 -16.98 -16.89
CA ASN A 468 -2.56 -17.09 -15.61
C ASN A 468 -3.09 -16.13 -14.54
N PHE A 469 -4.28 -15.58 -14.75
CA PHE A 469 -4.89 -14.58 -13.87
C PHE A 469 -5.61 -15.20 -12.67
N ILE A 470 -5.61 -14.46 -11.56
CA ILE A 470 -6.38 -14.77 -10.36
C ILE A 470 -7.50 -13.73 -10.28
N THR A 471 -8.76 -14.16 -10.15
CA THR A 471 -9.87 -13.19 -10.01
C THR A 471 -9.77 -12.45 -8.68
N ILE A 472 -10.39 -11.27 -8.60
CA ILE A 472 -10.43 -10.51 -7.33
C ILE A 472 -11.11 -11.35 -6.23
N LYS A 473 -12.11 -12.15 -6.59
CA LYS A 473 -12.84 -13.06 -5.68
C LYS A 473 -11.95 -14.20 -5.17
N ASP A 474 -11.13 -14.81 -6.04
CA ASP A 474 -10.19 -15.87 -5.64
C ASP A 474 -9.06 -15.36 -4.73
N ALA A 475 -8.68 -14.08 -4.88
CA ALA A 475 -7.75 -13.42 -3.98
C ALA A 475 -8.42 -13.08 -2.63
N LEU A 476 -9.63 -12.53 -2.66
CA LEU A 476 -10.42 -12.19 -1.46
C LEU A 476 -10.84 -13.43 -0.63
N ALA A 477 -10.96 -14.60 -1.26
CA ALA A 477 -11.16 -15.87 -0.57
C ALA A 477 -9.94 -16.34 0.26
N LYS A 478 -8.76 -15.75 0.03
CA LYS A 478 -7.48 -16.10 0.71
C LYS A 478 -6.98 -14.99 1.64
N ASN A 479 -7.13 -13.73 1.23
CA ASN A 479 -6.63 -12.56 1.94
C ASN A 479 -7.69 -11.46 1.99
N THR A 480 -7.69 -10.67 3.06
CA THR A 480 -8.65 -9.55 3.17
C THR A 480 -8.32 -8.43 2.17
N ALA A 481 -9.31 -7.62 1.79
CA ALA A 481 -9.11 -6.41 0.98
C ALA A 481 -8.05 -5.47 1.59
N ARG A 482 -8.02 -5.39 2.92
CA ARG A 482 -7.02 -4.66 3.70
C ARG A 482 -5.60 -5.23 3.48
N GLN A 483 -5.42 -6.55 3.53
CA GLN A 483 -4.13 -7.20 3.26
C GLN A 483 -3.65 -6.98 1.83
N LEU A 484 -4.54 -7.09 0.83
CA LEU A 484 -4.21 -6.81 -0.58
C LEU A 484 -3.78 -5.35 -0.77
N ARG A 485 -4.48 -4.41 -0.13
CA ARG A 485 -4.12 -2.98 -0.13
C ARG A 485 -2.79 -2.72 0.61
N LEU A 486 -2.55 -3.34 1.76
CA LEU A 486 -1.28 -3.21 2.50
C LEU A 486 -0.09 -3.73 1.68
N ALA A 487 -0.25 -4.85 0.96
CA ALA A 487 0.75 -5.36 0.03
C ALA A 487 1.07 -4.35 -1.10
N PHE A 488 0.08 -3.61 -1.59
CA PHE A 488 0.31 -2.56 -2.59
C PHE A 488 0.91 -1.29 -1.99
N LEU A 489 0.53 -0.89 -0.76
CA LEU A 489 1.12 0.27 -0.06
C LEU A 489 2.62 0.07 0.23
N MET A 490 3.04 -1.15 0.56
CA MET A 490 4.45 -1.50 0.82
C MET A 490 5.33 -1.55 -0.45
N HIS A 491 4.79 -1.25 -1.63
CA HIS A 491 5.51 -1.27 -2.91
C HIS A 491 5.19 -0.03 -3.76
N SER A 492 6.24 0.61 -4.30
CA SER A 492 6.12 1.72 -5.27
C SER A 492 5.02 1.46 -6.31
N TRP A 493 4.10 2.42 -6.48
CA TRP A 493 2.91 2.27 -7.32
C TRP A 493 3.23 2.19 -8.82
N LYS A 494 4.32 2.85 -9.26
CA LYS A 494 4.74 2.89 -10.67
C LYS A 494 5.51 1.64 -11.13
N ASP A 495 6.01 0.84 -10.19
CA ASP A 495 6.91 -0.27 -10.46
C ASP A 495 6.19 -1.63 -10.47
N THR A 496 6.73 -2.60 -11.22
CA THR A 496 6.17 -3.94 -11.32
C THR A 496 6.26 -4.69 -9.99
N LEU A 497 5.19 -5.40 -9.64
CA LEU A 497 5.04 -6.15 -8.41
C LEU A 497 4.84 -7.64 -8.71
N ASP A 498 5.62 -8.52 -8.09
CA ASP A 498 5.32 -9.96 -8.12
C ASP A 498 4.36 -10.35 -7.00
N TYR A 499 3.22 -10.92 -7.40
CA TYR A 499 2.20 -11.44 -6.50
C TYR A 499 2.58 -12.84 -6.05
N SER A 500 3.17 -12.92 -4.86
CA SER A 500 3.65 -14.16 -4.25
C SER A 500 3.11 -14.35 -2.83
N SER A 501 3.19 -15.57 -2.30
CA SER A 501 2.89 -15.85 -0.90
C SER A 501 3.72 -14.98 0.05
N ASN A 502 4.98 -14.70 -0.29
CA ASN A 502 5.90 -13.90 0.54
C ASN A 502 5.47 -12.42 0.56
N THR A 503 5.00 -11.91 -0.58
CA THR A 503 4.43 -10.55 -0.72
C THR A 503 3.22 -10.40 0.21
N MET A 504 2.32 -11.39 0.20
CA MET A 504 1.12 -11.38 1.05
C MET A 504 1.43 -11.64 2.52
N GLU A 505 2.38 -12.52 2.85
CA GLU A 505 2.81 -12.75 4.22
C GLU A 505 3.39 -11.46 4.84
N SER A 506 4.19 -10.71 4.09
CA SER A 506 4.74 -9.41 4.53
C SER A 506 3.63 -8.43 4.92
N ALA A 507 2.56 -8.35 4.12
CA ALA A 507 1.39 -7.52 4.41
C ALA A 507 0.57 -8.02 5.61
N VAL A 508 0.41 -9.34 5.78
CA VAL A 508 -0.25 -9.95 6.95
C VAL A 508 0.56 -9.71 8.22
N GLN A 509 1.88 -9.83 8.18
CA GLN A 509 2.77 -9.52 9.30
C GLN A 509 2.70 -8.03 9.68
N TYR A 510 2.66 -7.13 8.69
CA TYR A 510 2.47 -5.69 8.92
C TYR A 510 1.11 -5.40 9.57
N GLU A 511 0.02 -5.99 9.06
CA GLU A 511 -1.32 -5.86 9.64
C GLU A 511 -1.36 -6.30 11.11
N LYS A 512 -0.82 -7.49 11.43
CA LYS A 512 -0.75 -8.00 12.80
C LYS A 512 0.08 -7.09 13.71
N PHE A 513 1.24 -6.63 13.24
CA PHE A 513 2.13 -5.73 14.00
C PHE A 513 1.45 -4.40 14.35
N MET A 514 0.75 -3.77 13.40
CA MET A 514 -0.02 -2.55 13.65
C MET A 514 -1.20 -2.82 14.59
N ASN A 515 -1.92 -3.95 14.39
CA ASN A 515 -3.08 -4.29 15.22
C ASN A 515 -2.71 -4.51 16.69
N GLU A 516 -1.63 -5.24 16.98
CA GLU A 516 -1.17 -5.43 18.37
C GLU A 516 -0.82 -4.11 19.05
N PHE A 517 -0.21 -3.16 18.33
CA PHE A 517 0.02 -1.81 18.87
C PHE A 517 -1.29 -1.08 19.19
N PHE A 518 -2.27 -1.08 18.27
CA PHE A 518 -3.57 -0.45 18.52
C PHE A 518 -4.32 -1.10 19.68
N LEU A 519 -4.26 -2.43 19.83
CA LEU A 519 -4.85 -3.15 20.95
C LEU A 519 -4.16 -2.84 22.28
N ASN A 520 -2.83 -2.73 22.30
CA ASN A 520 -2.07 -2.29 23.48
C ASN A 520 -2.45 -0.85 23.89
N VAL A 521 -2.61 0.07 22.93
CA VAL A 521 -3.03 1.45 23.21
C VAL A 521 -4.48 1.50 23.69
N LYS A 522 -5.41 0.74 23.07
CA LYS A 522 -6.79 0.62 23.57
C LYS A 522 -6.83 0.15 25.03
N ASP A 523 -6.01 -0.83 25.41
CA ASP A 523 -5.93 -1.31 26.80
C ASP A 523 -5.38 -0.24 27.77
N ILE A 524 -4.28 0.45 27.39
CA ILE A 524 -3.72 1.59 28.15
C ILE A 524 -4.77 2.68 28.38
N LEU A 525 -5.61 2.98 27.37
CA LEU A 525 -6.66 3.99 27.45
C LEU A 525 -7.90 3.52 28.24
N ARG A 526 -8.23 2.22 28.21
CA ARG A 526 -9.31 1.63 29.02
C ARG A 526 -9.00 1.61 30.53
N ALA A 527 -7.73 1.68 30.94
CA ALA A 527 -7.37 1.67 32.36
C ALA A 527 -8.02 2.85 33.13
N PRO A 528 -8.74 2.61 34.24
CA PRO A 528 -9.43 3.68 34.98
C PRO A 528 -8.42 4.67 35.56
N THR A 529 -8.73 5.95 35.37
CA THR A 529 -7.91 7.13 35.71
C THR A 529 -8.86 8.30 35.96
N ASP A 530 -8.58 9.13 36.96
CA ASP A 530 -9.32 10.36 37.24
C ASP A 530 -9.03 11.45 36.19
N ILE A 531 -9.84 12.52 36.15
CA ILE A 531 -9.70 13.60 35.15
C ILE A 531 -8.34 14.28 35.24
N THR A 532 -7.82 14.49 36.45
CA THR A 532 -6.49 15.09 36.66
C THR A 532 -5.36 14.12 36.28
N GLY A 533 -5.48 12.83 36.60
CA GLY A 533 -4.54 11.78 36.21
C GLY A 533 -4.44 11.50 34.70
N GLN A 534 -5.33 12.06 33.86
CA GLN A 534 -5.17 12.00 32.41
C GLN A 534 -4.02 12.90 31.91
N PHE A 535 -3.66 13.93 32.67
CA PHE A 535 -2.66 14.95 32.30
C PHE A 535 -1.32 14.71 33.01
N GLU A 536 -0.73 13.54 32.77
CA GLU A 536 0.59 13.17 33.28
C GLU A 536 1.70 14.07 32.73
N LYS A 537 2.56 14.56 33.62
CA LYS A 537 3.77 15.33 33.28
C LYS A 537 4.72 14.50 32.41
N TRP A 538 5.21 15.08 31.32
CA TRP A 538 6.27 14.48 30.51
C TRP A 538 7.62 14.47 31.25
N GLU A 539 8.31 13.33 31.20
CA GLU A 539 9.71 13.17 31.58
C GLU A 539 10.57 13.11 30.30
N THR A 540 11.88 12.85 30.43
CA THR A 540 12.79 12.78 29.28
C THR A 540 12.31 11.77 28.22
N ALA A 541 11.79 10.61 28.64
CA ALA A 541 11.32 9.56 27.74
C ALA A 541 10.08 9.96 26.92
N GLU A 542 9.13 10.71 27.51
CA GLU A 542 7.98 11.26 26.79
C GLU A 542 8.40 12.36 25.80
N VAL A 543 9.36 13.20 26.18
CA VAL A 543 9.91 14.24 25.30
C VAL A 543 10.67 13.60 24.12
N GLU A 544 11.53 12.62 24.36
CA GLU A 544 12.25 11.87 23.32
C GLU A 544 11.30 11.19 22.34
N LEU A 545 10.26 10.51 22.86
CA LEU A 545 9.26 9.84 22.02
C LEU A 545 8.38 10.84 21.24
N ASN A 546 8.00 11.97 21.85
CA ASN A 546 7.27 13.02 21.14
C ASN A 546 8.11 13.69 20.05
N ASN A 547 9.40 13.93 20.29
CA ASN A 547 10.31 14.45 19.28
C ASN A 547 10.41 13.47 18.10
N SER A 548 10.64 12.18 18.38
CA SER A 548 10.63 11.16 17.34
C SER A 548 9.27 11.06 16.60
N PHE A 549 8.15 11.27 17.29
CA PHE A 549 6.83 11.34 16.66
C PHE A 549 6.72 12.53 15.69
N CYS A 550 7.21 13.72 16.06
CA CYS A 550 7.33 14.87 15.15
C CYS A 550 8.26 14.58 13.96
N ASP A 551 9.41 13.96 14.20
CA ASP A 551 10.39 13.63 13.16
C ASP A 551 9.83 12.58 12.18
N ARG A 552 9.14 11.54 12.68
CA ARG A 552 8.49 10.52 11.82
C ARG A 552 7.28 11.07 11.07
N LYS A 553 6.54 12.04 11.61
CA LYS A 553 5.51 12.77 10.86
C LYS A 553 6.11 13.58 9.70
N SER A 554 7.27 14.18 9.91
CA SER A 554 7.99 14.95 8.88
C SER A 554 8.55 14.02 7.79
N ALA A 555 9.20 12.91 8.17
CA ALA A 555 9.67 11.89 7.22
C ALA A 555 8.54 11.26 6.39
N VAL A 556 7.35 11.02 6.98
CA VAL A 556 6.16 10.58 6.23
C VAL A 556 5.68 11.65 5.25
N HIS A 557 5.76 12.94 5.60
CA HIS A 557 5.43 14.03 4.68
C HIS A 557 6.41 14.11 3.51
N GLU A 558 7.71 14.04 3.80
CA GLU A 558 8.78 14.02 2.79
C GLU A 558 8.62 12.85 1.80
N ALA A 559 8.37 11.63 2.31
CA ALA A 559 8.12 10.45 1.47
C ALA A 559 6.86 10.59 0.60
N LEU A 560 5.77 11.14 1.15
CA LEU A 560 4.55 11.38 0.37
C LEU A 560 4.71 12.52 -0.65
N CYS A 561 5.58 13.48 -0.39
CA CYS A 561 5.95 14.51 -1.37
C CYS A 561 6.85 13.95 -2.48
N ASP A 562 7.71 12.96 -2.24
CA ASP A 562 8.60 12.40 -3.26
C ASP A 562 7.96 11.28 -4.12
N ASN A 563 7.04 11.63 -5.02
CA ASN A 563 6.28 10.69 -5.86
C ASN A 563 5.28 9.80 -5.09
N VAL A 564 4.78 10.28 -3.96
CA VAL A 564 3.83 9.53 -3.11
C VAL A 564 4.42 8.16 -2.73
N ASP A 565 5.61 8.15 -2.12
CA ASP A 565 6.25 6.92 -1.69
C ASP A 565 5.58 6.35 -0.43
N THR A 566 4.56 5.53 -0.67
CA THR A 566 3.83 4.82 0.38
C THR A 566 4.68 3.75 1.05
N ARG A 567 5.76 3.24 0.42
CA ARG A 567 6.64 2.25 1.07
C ARG A 567 7.40 2.93 2.20
N THR A 568 8.13 4.02 1.92
CA THR A 568 8.89 4.72 2.96
C THR A 568 7.96 5.32 4.01
N ALA A 569 6.79 5.84 3.62
CA ALA A 569 5.78 6.27 4.60
C ALA A 569 5.34 5.14 5.55
N MET A 570 5.14 3.92 5.04
CA MET A 570 4.78 2.74 5.85
C MET A 570 5.96 2.23 6.70
N GLU A 571 7.19 2.30 6.19
CA GLU A 571 8.41 1.97 6.96
C GLU A 571 8.62 2.94 8.14
N GLU A 572 8.32 4.22 7.97
CA GLU A 572 8.40 5.23 9.03
C GLU A 572 7.25 5.10 10.05
N MET A 573 6.04 4.77 9.59
CA MET A 573 4.93 4.38 10.48
C MET A 573 5.29 3.14 11.33
N ARG A 574 5.91 2.12 10.72
CA ARG A 574 6.40 0.92 11.42
C ARG A 574 7.51 1.25 12.43
N THR A 575 8.39 2.19 12.10
CA THR A 575 9.46 2.66 12.99
C THR A 575 8.89 3.39 14.21
N LEU A 576 7.93 4.29 14.01
CA LEU A 576 7.20 4.97 15.09
C LEU A 576 6.50 3.98 16.04
N VAL A 577 5.85 2.94 15.51
CA VAL A 577 5.24 1.88 16.32
C VAL A 577 6.28 1.05 17.06
N SER A 578 7.43 0.77 16.46
CA SER A 578 8.54 0.03 17.10
C SER A 578 9.09 0.81 18.31
N GLN A 579 9.30 2.12 18.16
CA GLN A 579 9.72 3.01 19.24
C GLN A 579 8.65 3.10 20.35
N SER A 580 7.38 3.24 19.97
CA SER A 580 6.25 3.32 20.93
C SER A 580 6.09 2.03 21.73
N ASN A 581 6.23 0.86 21.09
CA ASN A 581 6.23 -0.43 21.78
C ASN A 581 7.45 -0.58 22.73
N GLY A 582 8.63 -0.08 22.34
CA GLY A 582 9.80 -0.01 23.21
C GLY A 582 9.58 0.85 24.45
N TYR A 583 8.96 2.02 24.28
CA TYR A 583 8.54 2.90 25.38
C TYR A 583 7.54 2.22 26.31
N ILE A 584 6.46 1.62 25.78
CA ILE A 584 5.47 0.85 26.56
C ILE A 584 6.16 -0.26 27.37
N ALA A 585 7.06 -1.03 26.75
CA ALA A 585 7.80 -2.09 27.41
C ALA A 585 8.71 -1.55 28.53
N SER A 586 9.35 -0.39 28.33
CA SER A 586 10.22 0.24 29.33
C SER A 586 9.44 0.69 30.58
N LYS A 587 8.32 1.41 30.42
CA LYS A 587 7.48 1.82 31.57
C LYS A 587 6.88 0.59 32.27
N LYS A 588 6.45 -0.42 31.51
CA LYS A 588 5.93 -1.70 32.03
C LYS A 588 6.96 -2.48 32.87
N SER A 589 8.25 -2.48 32.50
CA SER A 589 9.30 -3.16 33.30
C SER A 589 9.54 -2.48 34.65
N VAL A 590 9.40 -1.15 34.72
CA VAL A 590 9.45 -0.34 35.95
C VAL A 590 8.09 -0.30 36.69
N LYS A 591 7.06 -1.01 36.17
CA LYS A 591 5.68 -1.05 36.66
C LYS A 591 4.97 0.32 36.67
N LEU A 592 5.40 1.24 35.82
CA LEU A 592 4.76 2.53 35.57
C LEU A 592 3.77 2.42 34.40
N ARG A 593 2.76 3.30 34.37
CA ARG A 593 1.87 3.44 33.22
C ARG A 593 2.59 4.23 32.09
N PRO A 594 2.36 3.91 30.80
CA PRO A 594 2.75 4.76 29.68
C PRO A 594 1.84 6.00 29.57
N ASN A 595 2.39 7.13 29.13
CA ASN A 595 1.65 8.39 29.00
C ASN A 595 0.47 8.26 28.03
N ARG A 596 -0.74 8.35 28.58
CA ARG A 596 -2.01 8.08 27.86
C ARG A 596 -2.20 8.98 26.63
N MET A 597 -2.06 10.29 26.82
CA MET A 597 -2.28 11.31 25.78
C MET A 597 -1.28 11.20 24.62
N LEU A 598 -0.01 10.87 24.90
CA LEU A 598 1.00 10.64 23.87
C LEU A 598 0.72 9.37 23.06
N MET A 599 0.33 8.27 23.74
CA MET A 599 -0.06 7.01 23.08
C MET A 599 -1.31 7.16 22.22
N GLU A 600 -2.32 7.88 22.71
CA GLU A 600 -3.53 8.22 21.95
C GLU A 600 -3.21 9.07 20.72
N SER A 601 -2.37 10.11 20.86
CA SER A 601 -1.97 11.00 19.76
C SER A 601 -1.24 10.26 18.64
N ILE A 602 -0.32 9.34 19.00
CA ILE A 602 0.41 8.49 18.04
C ILE A 602 -0.55 7.51 17.36
N ALA A 603 -1.41 6.83 18.12
CA ALA A 603 -2.35 5.86 17.59
C ALA A 603 -3.41 6.50 16.68
N ALA A 604 -3.94 7.67 17.05
CA ALA A 604 -4.88 8.44 16.23
C ALA A 604 -4.24 8.92 14.91
N TYR A 605 -2.99 9.40 14.94
CA TYR A 605 -2.25 9.75 13.72
C TYR A 605 -2.08 8.54 12.78
N LEU A 606 -1.60 7.41 13.30
CA LEU A 606 -1.40 6.20 12.52
C LEU A 606 -2.72 5.65 11.96
N THR A 607 -3.80 5.72 12.74
CA THR A 607 -5.16 5.37 12.31
C THR A 607 -5.64 6.30 11.19
N ASN A 608 -5.40 7.60 11.29
CA ASN A 608 -5.74 8.56 10.24
C ASN A 608 -4.96 8.31 8.94
N MET A 609 -3.66 8.03 9.00
CA MET A 609 -2.89 7.65 7.81
C MET A 609 -3.42 6.37 7.16
N LEU A 610 -3.79 5.35 7.95
CA LEU A 610 -4.40 4.14 7.42
C LEU A 610 -5.82 4.36 6.85
N LYS A 611 -6.59 5.33 7.37
CA LYS A 611 -7.88 5.77 6.78
C LYS A 611 -7.66 6.47 5.43
N ILE A 612 -6.70 7.40 5.35
CA ILE A 612 -6.28 8.08 4.11
C ILE A 612 -5.82 7.05 3.08
N PHE A 613 -5.01 6.06 3.46
CA PHE A 613 -4.59 5.00 2.54
C PHE A 613 -5.70 4.00 2.16
N GLY A 614 -6.90 4.08 2.79
CA GLY A 614 -8.02 3.17 2.56
C GLY A 614 -7.91 1.79 3.23
N ALA A 615 -6.95 1.62 4.15
CA ALA A 615 -6.74 0.39 4.92
C ALA A 615 -7.66 0.30 6.17
N VAL A 616 -8.36 1.39 6.52
CA VAL A 616 -9.38 1.43 7.57
C VAL A 616 -10.66 2.03 6.99
N GLU A 617 -11.78 1.30 7.10
CA GLU A 617 -13.12 1.73 6.66
C GLU A 617 -13.98 2.31 7.80
N GLY A 618 -13.64 2.02 9.05
CA GLY A 618 -14.48 2.31 10.21
C GLY A 618 -14.42 3.76 10.71
N SER A 619 -15.48 4.17 11.41
CA SER A 619 -15.49 5.40 12.21
C SER A 619 -14.60 5.29 13.46
N ASP A 620 -14.22 4.07 13.88
CA ASP A 620 -13.37 3.77 15.04
C ASP A 620 -12.23 4.78 15.24
N PRO A 621 -12.04 5.34 16.46
CA PRO A 621 -11.05 6.38 16.70
C PRO A 621 -9.61 5.87 16.62
N ILE A 622 -9.38 4.59 16.98
CA ILE A 622 -8.07 3.97 17.04
C ILE A 622 -8.12 2.57 16.42
N GLY A 623 -7.24 2.34 15.45
CA GLY A 623 -6.90 1.05 14.88
C GLY A 623 -7.86 0.53 13.83
N PHE A 624 -7.87 -0.79 13.69
CA PHE A 624 -8.75 -1.50 12.75
C PHE A 624 -10.12 -1.76 13.40
N PRO A 625 -11.23 -1.68 12.63
CA PRO A 625 -12.54 -2.05 13.13
C PRO A 625 -12.61 -3.57 13.37
N MET A 626 -13.41 -3.96 14.35
CA MET A 626 -13.77 -5.36 14.60
C MET A 626 -15.05 -5.72 13.86
N GLY A 627 -15.02 -6.81 13.10
CA GLY A 627 -16.13 -7.22 12.23
C GLY A 627 -16.32 -6.34 10.98
N GLY A 628 -17.03 -6.89 10.00
CA GLY A 628 -17.39 -6.16 8.78
C GLY A 628 -18.49 -5.13 9.02
N GLN A 629 -18.25 -3.89 8.60
CA GLN A 629 -19.17 -2.75 8.46
C GLN A 629 -20.18 -2.48 9.61
N SER A 630 -19.96 -1.33 10.27
CA SER A 630 -20.97 -0.48 10.94
C SER A 630 -21.50 -0.80 12.35
N GLN A 631 -20.96 -1.77 13.10
CA GLN A 631 -21.41 -2.06 14.49
C GLN A 631 -20.31 -2.11 15.58
N SER A 632 -19.04 -1.84 15.27
CA SER A 632 -17.89 -2.02 16.18
C SER A 632 -17.96 -1.24 17.49
N VAL A 633 -18.31 0.05 17.43
CA VAL A 633 -18.17 1.01 18.55
C VAL A 633 -19.10 0.71 19.73
N ASP A 634 -20.29 0.18 19.45
CA ASP A 634 -21.28 -0.19 20.48
C ASP A 634 -20.91 -1.52 21.15
N LEU A 635 -20.36 -2.47 20.39
CA LEU A 635 -20.02 -3.81 20.89
C LEU A 635 -18.83 -3.83 21.86
N GLU A 636 -17.73 -3.10 21.58
CA GLU A 636 -16.62 -2.98 22.55
C GLU A 636 -17.11 -2.33 23.85
N SER A 637 -17.94 -1.28 23.74
CA SER A 637 -18.53 -0.56 24.88
C SER A 637 -19.44 -1.46 25.74
N ALA A 638 -20.30 -2.27 25.11
CA ALA A 638 -21.26 -3.13 25.79
C ALA A 638 -20.62 -4.38 26.44
N VAL A 639 -19.59 -4.96 25.81
CA VAL A 639 -19.03 -6.26 26.23
C VAL A 639 -17.88 -6.12 27.24
N MET A 640 -17.08 -5.05 27.16
CA MET A 640 -15.90 -4.86 28.03
C MET A 640 -16.18 -4.91 29.55
N PRO A 641 -17.31 -4.41 30.11
CA PRO A 641 -17.59 -4.53 31.54
C PRO A 641 -17.66 -5.99 32.02
N TYR A 642 -18.32 -6.86 31.25
CA TYR A 642 -18.45 -8.28 31.57
C TYR A 642 -17.12 -9.02 31.50
N LEU A 643 -16.31 -8.73 30.47
CA LEU A 643 -14.96 -9.31 30.32
C LEU A 643 -14.00 -8.84 31.40
N THR A 644 -14.13 -7.59 31.84
CA THR A 644 -13.36 -7.07 32.98
C THR A 644 -13.68 -7.89 34.22
N VAL A 645 -14.95 -8.03 34.60
CA VAL A 645 -15.38 -8.84 35.77
C VAL A 645 -14.94 -10.30 35.67
N LEU A 646 -14.99 -10.91 34.47
CA LEU A 646 -14.53 -12.28 34.23
C LEU A 646 -13.01 -12.44 34.39
N SER A 647 -12.22 -11.51 33.84
CA SER A 647 -10.76 -11.47 33.98
C SER A 647 -10.35 -11.33 35.45
N ASP A 648 -11.01 -10.41 36.15
CA ASP A 648 -10.84 -10.10 37.57
C ASP A 648 -11.19 -11.32 38.48
N PHE A 649 -12.27 -12.04 38.15
CA PHE A 649 -12.61 -13.31 38.80
C PHE A 649 -11.57 -14.39 38.54
N ARG A 650 -11.15 -14.56 37.28
CA ARG A 650 -10.14 -15.55 36.87
C ARG A 650 -8.81 -15.34 37.58
N GLU A 651 -8.28 -14.12 37.67
CA GLU A 651 -6.99 -13.89 38.36
C GLU A 651 -7.11 -14.09 39.88
N ARG A 652 -8.26 -13.75 40.50
CA ARG A 652 -8.53 -14.11 41.91
C ARG A 652 -8.51 -15.63 42.13
N VAL A 653 -9.16 -16.40 41.27
CA VAL A 653 -9.15 -17.87 41.31
C VAL A 653 -7.74 -18.42 41.09
N ARG A 654 -7.02 -17.90 40.08
CA ARG A 654 -5.65 -18.31 39.72
C ARG A 654 -4.65 -18.02 40.84
N LYS A 655 -4.79 -16.91 41.56
CA LYS A 655 -3.97 -16.58 42.74
C LYS A 655 -4.16 -17.64 43.83
N ILE A 656 -5.40 -17.95 44.20
CA ILE A 656 -5.71 -18.99 45.20
C ILE A 656 -5.19 -20.35 44.73
N ALA A 657 -5.37 -20.70 43.45
CA ALA A 657 -4.88 -21.96 42.89
C ALA A 657 -3.34 -22.06 42.89
N ARG A 658 -2.61 -20.95 42.71
CA ARG A 658 -1.14 -20.89 42.86
C ARG A 658 -0.71 -21.08 44.32
N GLU A 659 -1.35 -20.38 45.25
CA GLU A 659 -1.06 -20.47 46.69
C GLU A 659 -1.33 -21.87 47.25
N GLN A 660 -2.43 -22.51 46.83
CA GLN A 660 -2.84 -23.87 47.22
C GLN A 660 -2.28 -24.98 46.31
N LYS A 661 -1.50 -24.65 45.27
CA LYS A 661 -0.90 -25.56 44.28
C LYS A 661 -1.90 -26.47 43.54
N VAL A 662 -3.14 -26.01 43.32
CA VAL A 662 -4.21 -26.79 42.67
C VAL A 662 -4.07 -26.70 41.14
N THR A 663 -3.38 -27.68 40.55
CA THR A 663 -3.08 -27.71 39.10
C THR A 663 -4.31 -27.82 38.20
N GLU A 664 -5.33 -28.58 38.61
CA GLU A 664 -6.57 -28.75 37.84
C GLU A 664 -7.34 -27.43 37.66
N LEU A 665 -7.35 -26.60 38.71
CA LEU A 665 -8.02 -25.29 38.66
C LEU A 665 -7.24 -24.27 37.82
N LEU A 666 -5.91 -24.40 37.75
CA LEU A 666 -5.08 -23.65 36.80
C LEU A 666 -5.35 -24.09 35.35
N GLN A 667 -5.44 -25.39 35.08
CA GLN A 667 -5.81 -25.92 33.76
C GLN A 667 -7.18 -25.42 33.29
N LEU A 668 -8.19 -25.36 34.17
CA LEU A 668 -9.49 -24.75 33.86
C LEU A 668 -9.37 -23.25 33.54
N CYS A 669 -8.53 -22.51 34.28
CA CYS A 669 -8.26 -21.09 33.98
C CYS A 669 -7.50 -20.88 32.66
N ASP A 670 -6.72 -21.88 32.21
CA ASP A 670 -6.02 -21.85 30.93
C ASP A 670 -6.96 -22.23 29.77
N VAL A 671 -7.84 -23.24 29.92
CA VAL A 671 -8.90 -23.59 28.94
C VAL A 671 -9.82 -22.39 28.66
N VAL A 672 -10.21 -21.64 29.70
CA VAL A 672 -10.99 -20.40 29.52
C VAL A 672 -10.24 -19.36 28.69
N ARG A 673 -8.91 -19.23 28.86
CA ARG A 673 -8.06 -18.29 28.11
C ARG A 673 -7.79 -18.72 26.67
N ASP A 674 -7.41 -19.98 26.47
CA ASP A 674 -6.77 -20.45 25.22
C ASP A 674 -7.76 -21.17 24.28
N ASP A 675 -8.90 -21.64 24.79
CA ASP A 675 -9.91 -22.34 24.00
C ASP A 675 -11.25 -21.60 23.95
N MET A 676 -11.85 -21.25 25.10
CA MET A 676 -13.22 -20.72 25.14
C MET A 676 -13.34 -19.24 24.73
N LEU A 677 -12.53 -18.35 25.32
CA LEU A 677 -12.59 -16.91 25.01
C LEU A 677 -12.19 -16.58 23.55
N PRO A 678 -11.21 -17.26 22.92
CA PRO A 678 -10.89 -17.05 21.51
C PRO A 678 -12.05 -17.38 20.55
N GLU A 679 -12.90 -18.35 20.89
CA GLU A 679 -14.12 -18.68 20.14
C GLU A 679 -15.20 -17.58 20.24
N LEU A 680 -15.02 -16.59 21.11
CA LEU A 680 -15.85 -15.39 21.27
C LEU A 680 -15.16 -14.09 20.78
N GLY A 681 -13.97 -14.18 20.20
CA GLY A 681 -13.19 -13.00 19.77
C GLY A 681 -12.45 -12.29 20.91
N VAL A 682 -12.16 -12.98 22.01
CA VAL A 682 -11.49 -12.42 23.19
C VAL A 682 -10.14 -13.10 23.41
N ARG A 683 -9.07 -12.31 23.57
CA ARG A 683 -7.74 -12.77 23.98
C ARG A 683 -7.38 -12.13 25.32
N LEU A 684 -6.97 -12.96 26.29
CA LEU A 684 -6.40 -12.49 27.56
C LEU A 684 -4.89 -12.68 27.57
N GLU A 685 -4.15 -11.66 27.98
CA GLU A 685 -2.68 -11.71 28.11
C GLU A 685 -2.28 -11.57 29.58
N ASP A 686 -1.79 -12.67 30.15
CA ASP A 686 -1.36 -12.75 31.55
C ASP A 686 0.08 -12.23 31.73
N HIS A 687 0.32 -11.45 32.78
CA HIS A 687 1.64 -10.89 33.09
C HIS A 687 2.00 -11.07 34.57
N GLU A 688 3.29 -11.20 34.91
CA GLU A 688 3.70 -11.42 36.29
C GLU A 688 3.63 -10.14 37.13
N GLY A 689 2.75 -10.14 38.13
CA GLY A 689 2.58 -9.00 39.05
C GLY A 689 1.91 -7.77 38.44
N LEU A 690 1.19 -7.93 37.33
CA LEU A 690 0.36 -6.90 36.68
C LEU A 690 -1.03 -7.50 36.37
N PRO A 691 -2.09 -6.68 36.19
CA PRO A 691 -3.40 -7.15 35.75
C PRO A 691 -3.34 -7.88 34.40
N THR A 692 -4.24 -8.85 34.19
CA THR A 692 -4.43 -9.53 32.91
C THR A 692 -5.04 -8.56 31.89
N VAL A 693 -4.33 -8.36 30.78
CA VAL A 693 -4.71 -7.46 29.67
C VAL A 693 -5.85 -8.08 28.86
N VAL A 694 -6.85 -7.28 28.47
CA VAL A 694 -8.03 -7.75 27.73
C VAL A 694 -8.03 -7.16 26.32
N LYS A 695 -7.87 -8.02 25.31
CA LYS A 695 -7.93 -7.67 23.88
C LYS A 695 -9.15 -8.28 23.23
N LEU A 696 -9.87 -7.48 22.45
CA LEU A 696 -10.91 -7.94 21.54
C LEU A 696 -10.30 -8.04 20.14
N VAL A 697 -10.54 -9.14 19.44
CA VAL A 697 -9.94 -9.48 18.14
C VAL A 697 -10.95 -10.27 17.31
N ASP A 698 -10.95 -10.11 15.99
CA ASP A 698 -11.84 -10.88 15.12
C ASP A 698 -11.73 -12.39 15.37
N LYS A 699 -12.88 -13.04 15.64
CA LYS A 699 -12.97 -14.48 15.95
C LYS A 699 -12.24 -15.35 14.94
N GLU A 700 -12.39 -15.08 13.65
CA GLU A 700 -11.70 -15.83 12.59
C GLU A 700 -10.18 -15.74 12.66
N THR A 701 -9.65 -14.58 13.06
CA THR A 701 -8.20 -14.37 13.21
C THR A 701 -7.68 -15.21 14.38
N LEU A 702 -8.37 -15.19 15.53
CA LEU A 702 -7.98 -16.01 16.68
C LEU A 702 -8.09 -17.53 16.40
N LEU A 703 -9.11 -17.95 15.64
CA LEU A 703 -9.26 -19.35 15.22
C LEU A 703 -8.12 -19.79 14.28
N LYS A 704 -7.82 -18.99 13.25
CA LYS A 704 -6.70 -19.25 12.32
C LYS A 704 -5.36 -19.30 13.07
N GLU A 705 -5.14 -18.43 14.06
CA GLU A 705 -3.95 -18.46 14.93
C GLU A 705 -3.89 -19.72 15.81
N ARG A 706 -5.02 -20.18 16.36
CA ARG A 706 -5.11 -21.41 17.17
C ARG A 706 -4.88 -22.67 16.33
N GLU A 707 -5.37 -22.72 15.09
CA GLU A 707 -5.12 -23.80 14.13
C GLU A 707 -3.65 -23.82 13.66
N GLU A 708 -3.08 -22.66 13.32
CA GLU A 708 -1.69 -22.54 12.89
C GLU A 708 -0.69 -22.88 14.02
N LYS A 709 -1.00 -22.48 15.26
CA LYS A 709 -0.24 -22.88 16.45
C LYS A 709 -0.27 -24.40 16.64
N LYS A 710 -1.45 -25.04 16.56
CA LYS A 710 -1.60 -26.50 16.62
C LYS A 710 -0.78 -27.18 15.52
N ARG A 711 -0.91 -26.74 14.27
CA ARG A 711 -0.15 -27.25 13.12
C ARG A 711 1.37 -27.15 13.34
N MET A 712 1.87 -26.03 13.85
CA MET A 712 3.29 -25.86 14.18
C MET A 712 3.76 -26.72 15.36
N GLU A 713 2.91 -26.95 16.37
CA GLU A 713 3.23 -27.83 17.50
C GLU A 713 3.25 -29.31 17.08
N GLU A 714 2.32 -29.72 16.21
CA GLU A 714 2.29 -31.03 15.57
C GLU A 714 3.50 -31.24 14.65
N GLU A 715 3.85 -30.27 13.80
CA GLU A 715 5.07 -30.31 12.99
C GLU A 715 6.34 -30.43 13.86
N LYS A 716 6.45 -29.65 14.94
CA LYS A 716 7.59 -29.73 15.88
C LYS A 716 7.64 -31.09 16.57
N LYS A 717 6.49 -31.67 16.92
CA LYS A 717 6.37 -33.01 17.50
C LYS A 717 6.80 -34.08 16.49
N MET A 718 6.35 -34.00 15.25
CA MET A 718 6.74 -34.92 14.16
C MET A 718 8.22 -34.82 13.84
N LYS A 719 8.76 -33.61 13.65
CA LYS A 719 10.21 -33.37 13.42
C LYS A 719 11.07 -33.88 14.59
N LYS A 720 10.59 -33.77 15.84
CA LYS A 720 11.24 -34.34 17.03
C LYS A 720 11.20 -35.88 17.06
N LEU A 721 10.07 -36.49 16.67
CA LEU A 721 9.93 -37.96 16.57
C LEU A 721 10.79 -38.54 15.45
N GLU A 722 10.83 -37.88 14.28
CA GLU A 722 11.67 -38.26 13.15
C GLU A 722 13.16 -38.15 13.50
N ALA A 723 13.59 -37.05 14.13
CA ALA A 723 14.95 -36.88 14.61
C ALA A 723 15.35 -37.95 15.66
N ALA A 724 14.43 -38.32 16.55
CA ALA A 724 14.65 -39.39 17.52
C ALA A 724 14.78 -40.77 16.84
N LYS A 725 13.89 -41.09 15.89
CA LYS A 725 13.95 -42.34 15.10
C LYS A 725 15.25 -42.43 14.30
N LYS A 726 15.63 -41.35 13.60
CA LYS A 726 16.87 -41.27 12.81
C LYS A 726 18.12 -41.40 13.69
N LYS A 727 18.11 -40.83 14.90
CA LYS A 727 19.17 -41.04 15.89
C LYS A 727 19.24 -42.51 16.32
N GLN A 728 18.11 -43.13 16.66
CA GLN A 728 18.04 -44.53 17.07
C GLN A 728 18.50 -45.49 15.95
N GLU A 729 18.14 -45.21 14.70
CA GLU A 729 18.64 -45.92 13.50
C GLU A 729 20.15 -45.76 13.33
N GLN A 730 20.71 -44.56 13.55
CA GLN A 730 22.15 -44.31 13.53
C GLN A 730 22.89 -45.03 14.66
N GLU A 731 22.34 -45.07 15.87
CA GLU A 731 22.92 -45.79 17.01
C GLU A 731 22.88 -47.31 16.79
N MET A 732 21.77 -47.85 16.28
CA MET A 732 21.65 -49.26 15.89
C MET A 732 22.60 -49.61 14.73
N ALA A 733 22.73 -48.76 13.71
CA ALA A 733 23.67 -48.96 12.61
C ALA A 733 25.14 -48.85 13.07
N LYS A 734 25.45 -48.00 14.05
CA LYS A 734 26.78 -47.93 14.69
C LYS A 734 27.06 -49.23 15.45
N LEU A 735 26.14 -49.69 16.29
CA LEU A 735 26.27 -50.96 17.03
C LEU A 735 26.40 -52.17 16.09
N ALA A 736 25.62 -52.21 15.00
CA ALA A 736 25.74 -53.25 13.98
C ALA A 736 27.12 -53.26 13.31
N LYS A 737 27.71 -52.09 13.04
CA LYS A 737 29.09 -51.99 12.53
C LYS A 737 30.13 -52.40 13.57
N MET A 738 29.98 -51.98 14.83
CA MET A 738 30.92 -52.36 15.91
C MET A 738 30.91 -53.87 16.21
N LYS A 739 29.80 -54.57 15.92
CA LYS A 739 29.71 -56.04 16.07
C LYS A 739 30.58 -56.83 15.08
N ILE A 740 31.00 -56.25 13.96
CA ILE A 740 31.76 -56.96 12.91
C ILE A 740 33.26 -56.99 13.28
N PRO A 741 33.90 -58.17 13.41
CA PRO A 741 35.34 -58.26 13.59
C PRO A 741 36.11 -57.67 12.40
N ALA A 742 37.25 -57.03 12.63
CA ALA A 742 38.07 -56.45 11.56
C ALA A 742 38.50 -57.50 10.50
N SER A 743 38.71 -58.74 10.94
CA SER A 743 39.04 -59.91 10.11
C SER A 743 37.90 -60.39 9.19
N GLU A 744 36.65 -60.03 9.49
CA GLU A 744 35.48 -60.37 8.66
C GLU A 744 35.05 -59.20 7.76
N MET A 745 35.34 -57.95 8.17
CA MET A 745 34.98 -56.71 7.49
C MET A 745 35.18 -56.79 5.96
N PHE A 746 36.40 -57.12 5.51
CA PHE A 746 36.74 -57.18 4.09
C PHE A 746 36.40 -58.50 3.41
N ARG A 747 36.27 -59.60 4.17
CA ARG A 747 35.90 -60.93 3.62
C ARG A 747 34.49 -60.93 3.01
N SER A 748 33.64 -59.98 3.40
CA SER A 748 32.32 -59.76 2.79
C SER A 748 32.34 -58.96 1.47
N GLU A 749 33.44 -58.30 1.12
CA GLU A 749 33.60 -57.49 -0.09
C GLU A 749 34.22 -58.29 -1.25
N THR A 750 33.63 -59.45 -1.56
CA THR A 750 34.03 -60.33 -2.69
C THR A 750 33.80 -59.69 -4.06
N ASP A 751 33.06 -58.57 -4.12
CA ASP A 751 32.90 -57.70 -5.28
C ASP A 751 34.13 -56.82 -5.58
N LYS A 752 35.09 -56.73 -4.64
CA LYS A 752 36.25 -55.81 -4.70
C LYS A 752 37.60 -56.50 -4.54
N TYR A 753 37.67 -57.64 -3.83
CA TYR A 753 38.93 -58.31 -3.50
C TYR A 753 38.85 -59.82 -3.74
N SER A 754 39.84 -60.37 -4.44
CA SER A 754 39.89 -61.79 -4.81
C SER A 754 40.66 -62.67 -3.82
N LYS A 755 41.55 -62.09 -2.99
CA LYS A 755 42.37 -62.82 -2.02
C LYS A 755 42.58 -62.02 -0.74
N PHE A 756 42.64 -62.75 0.38
CA PHE A 756 42.84 -62.24 1.73
C PHE A 756 43.98 -62.99 2.41
N ASP A 757 44.62 -62.39 3.41
CA ASP A 757 45.58 -63.09 4.28
C ASP A 757 44.90 -63.79 5.47
N GLU A 758 45.71 -64.44 6.32
CA GLU A 758 45.24 -65.17 7.51
C GLU A 758 44.46 -64.26 8.48
N THR A 759 44.82 -62.98 8.57
CA THR A 759 44.10 -61.97 9.38
C THR A 759 42.79 -61.52 8.72
N GLY A 760 42.55 -61.88 7.46
CA GLY A 760 41.38 -61.45 6.68
C GLY A 760 41.57 -60.10 5.99
N PHE A 761 42.79 -59.58 5.96
CA PHE A 761 43.12 -58.34 5.25
C PHE A 761 43.20 -58.62 3.73
N PRO A 762 42.59 -57.78 2.86
CA PRO A 762 42.65 -57.99 1.42
C PRO A 762 44.06 -57.74 0.88
N THR A 763 44.55 -58.63 0.04
CA THR A 763 45.90 -58.55 -0.57
C THR A 763 45.85 -58.26 -2.06
N HIS A 764 44.78 -58.70 -2.75
CA HIS A 764 44.59 -58.54 -4.19
C HIS A 764 43.21 -57.92 -4.49
N ASP A 765 43.14 -57.14 -5.57
CA ASP A 765 41.87 -56.63 -6.12
C ASP A 765 41.05 -57.73 -6.83
N VAL A 766 39.86 -57.37 -7.34
CA VAL A 766 38.95 -58.31 -8.01
C VAL A 766 39.50 -58.86 -9.34
N GLU A 767 40.47 -58.19 -9.96
CA GLU A 767 41.17 -58.66 -11.17
C GLU A 767 42.32 -59.63 -10.85
N GLY A 768 42.60 -59.88 -9.56
CA GLY A 768 43.62 -60.82 -9.11
C GLY A 768 45.02 -60.22 -9.04
N LYS A 769 45.15 -58.89 -8.94
CA LYS A 769 46.41 -58.15 -8.91
C LYS A 769 46.71 -57.62 -7.52
N GLU A 770 47.99 -57.58 -7.12
CA GLU A 770 48.39 -57.08 -5.80
C GLU A 770 48.03 -55.61 -5.60
N LEU A 771 47.45 -55.30 -4.42
CA LEU A 771 47.04 -53.94 -4.07
C LEU A 771 48.25 -53.00 -3.91
N SER A 772 48.17 -51.81 -4.50
CA SER A 772 49.27 -50.84 -4.42
C SER A 772 49.55 -50.41 -2.96
N LYS A 773 50.80 -50.05 -2.66
CA LYS A 773 51.22 -49.59 -1.32
C LYS A 773 50.38 -48.43 -0.77
N GLY A 774 49.80 -47.60 -1.65
CA GLY A 774 48.86 -46.53 -1.27
C GLY A 774 47.48 -47.06 -0.88
N GLN A 775 46.90 -47.97 -1.66
CA GLN A 775 45.62 -48.63 -1.35
C GLN A 775 45.73 -49.48 -0.07
N ALA A 776 46.77 -50.30 0.04
CA ALA A 776 47.03 -51.13 1.21
C ALA A 776 47.16 -50.28 2.50
N LYS A 777 47.85 -49.13 2.45
CA LYS A 777 47.94 -48.21 3.61
C LYS A 777 46.59 -47.58 3.98
N LYS A 778 45.73 -47.28 3.00
CA LYS A 778 44.37 -46.76 3.23
C LYS A 778 43.46 -47.82 3.86
N LEU A 779 43.52 -49.05 3.35
CA LEU A 779 42.75 -50.20 3.86
C LEU A 779 43.21 -50.63 5.24
N ARG A 780 44.53 -50.62 5.52
CA ARG A 780 45.06 -50.94 6.86
C ARG A 780 44.60 -49.94 7.92
N LYS A 781 44.55 -48.65 7.60
CA LYS A 781 43.95 -47.64 8.50
C LYS A 781 42.46 -47.88 8.78
N LEU A 782 41.71 -48.41 7.80
CA LEU A 782 40.31 -48.81 8.00
C LEU A 782 40.20 -50.05 8.90
N TYR A 783 41.06 -51.06 8.68
CA TYR A 783 41.16 -52.25 9.52
C TYR A 783 41.46 -51.90 10.99
N GLU A 784 42.52 -51.10 11.24
CA GLU A 784 42.89 -50.59 12.57
C GLU A 784 41.74 -49.80 13.25
N THR A 785 40.99 -49.03 12.46
CA THR A 785 39.83 -48.27 12.97
C THR A 785 38.67 -49.20 13.34
N GLN A 786 38.40 -50.22 12.52
CA GLN A 786 37.35 -51.22 12.80
C GLN A 786 37.71 -52.13 13.97
N GLU A 787 38.99 -52.54 14.07
CA GLU A 787 39.52 -53.31 15.20
C GLU A 787 39.33 -52.56 16.52
N LYS A 788 39.65 -51.25 16.54
CA LYS A 788 39.37 -50.41 17.70
C LYS A 788 37.88 -50.34 18.03
N LEU A 789 37.01 -50.12 17.03
CA LEU A 789 35.56 -50.07 17.21
C LEU A 789 34.96 -51.40 17.71
N HIS A 790 35.52 -52.53 17.28
CA HIS A 790 35.12 -53.85 17.75
C HIS A 790 35.59 -54.10 19.19
N ASN A 791 36.82 -53.73 19.52
CA ASN A 791 37.34 -53.81 20.89
C ASN A 791 36.58 -52.88 21.86
N GLU A 792 36.15 -51.69 21.42
CA GLU A 792 35.24 -50.83 22.18
C GLU A 792 33.88 -51.53 22.44
N TYR A 793 33.33 -52.29 21.49
CA TYR A 793 32.12 -53.09 21.70
C TYR A 793 32.33 -54.30 22.63
N LEU A 794 33.46 -55.01 22.53
CA LEU A 794 33.79 -56.10 23.43
C LEU A 794 33.95 -55.61 24.88
N GLN A 795 34.55 -54.44 25.09
CA GLN A 795 34.62 -53.80 26.41
C GLN A 795 33.25 -53.35 26.92
N MET A 796 32.37 -52.84 26.05
CA MET A 796 30.98 -52.52 26.43
C MET A 796 30.19 -53.76 26.87
N ASN A 797 30.38 -54.90 26.20
CA ASN A 797 29.75 -56.16 26.59
C ASN A 797 30.37 -56.77 27.88
N GLN A 798 31.67 -56.60 28.11
CA GLN A 798 32.34 -57.11 29.33
C GLN A 798 32.00 -56.28 30.57
N ASN A 799 31.78 -54.97 30.42
CA ASN A 799 31.34 -54.08 31.51
C ASN A 799 29.80 -54.00 31.64
N GLY A 800 29.05 -54.81 30.87
CA GLY A 800 27.61 -54.72 30.71
C GLY A 800 26.84 -55.88 31.34
N ASN A 801 27.14 -56.20 32.61
CA ASN A 801 26.51 -57.28 33.38
C ASN A 801 26.32 -56.91 34.85
#